data_AF-A0AAD6IXF9-F1
#
_entry.id   AF-A0AAD6IXF9-F1
#
_cell.length_a   1.000
_cell.length_b   1.000
_cell.length_c   1.000
_cell.angle_alpha   90.00
_cell.angle_beta   90.00
_cell.angle_gamma   90.00
#
_symmetry.space_group_name_H-M   'P 1'
#
loop_
_entity.id
_entity.type
_entity.pdbx_description
1 polymer ?
#
loop_
_entity_poly.entity_id
_entity_poly.type
_entity_poly.pdbx_seq_one_letter_code
_entity_poly.pdbx_strand_id
1 'polypeptide(L)'
;MALPKGYFSIAEAKKVGKGDLVSLIGVPVDFQHPKQSRGKDFMCTLNICDQSAAVFNNNLMLRLFKENPEELPQDIAISDDAIIVVVLKTIKMGVFRDEPVGMSNYKTEWIVLKGDIQTRKAKGHLPPPRPRMQILSCGPKQIEDQIERSKLLSENEYKACQDLVEAWHARGRLAGCHGVTKETYNTELDLKENRKKKLAQIKDIQENNFHDIICFVQDKWVSSHGQQTTVYVTDFTQNMDLYHHNNDFLGLSEETVQEEAARDETYSYAYDFGGATTKKAAKSGFVSKWYYERLGFYTLPVIFWDSLSAKADQELKAGEYILLNNVNIKRDAQKGKLEGNLRLPRDTSKPMSDGFVKIGPSDARVKGLNTRRNELERTTKEKKEAIIEARKRRAEEEKQKKLEEEMNRRRENNPLILCGYESMETTTIKSINVSLEGTVLDFFNRHYRTECRVKEFRPPDIKYFCQPIKDDPEACSLPLDVDPRPKWFWCFELDVVGKDEESFITIQVDDAAGRHLLTMDPCDLQDPANHEKLEQLRHELSILWGNLDEVIRDRQERFQVCQNHMEMVLDQYIKNPYDKPLQKAKFKEYEAERDAINKLPVFNDNKISNKFFFAMIKEYGEPYEEDDGKRGFERKFILEHTMINSKNRAEKVKLLKQRKRRQQEGAVQEASDRMDLDQSLSSTL
;
A
#
# COMPACT_ATOMS: atom_id res chain seq x y z
N MET A 1 15.49 5.38 61.99
CA MET A 1 14.46 4.78 62.87
C MET A 1 15.09 4.42 64.20
N ALA A 2 14.42 4.71 65.33
CA ALA A 2 14.85 4.19 66.62
C ALA A 2 14.22 2.80 66.83
N LEU A 3 15.06 1.75 66.84
CA LEU A 3 14.58 0.38 67.06
C LEU A 3 14.31 0.13 68.55
N PRO A 4 13.30 -0.69 68.91
CA PRO A 4 13.07 -1.07 70.29
C PRO A 4 14.25 -1.86 70.85
N LYS A 5 14.45 -1.83 72.17
CA LYS A 5 15.54 -2.57 72.83
C LYS A 5 15.45 -4.06 72.51
N GLY A 6 16.54 -4.65 71.99
CA GLY A 6 16.61 -6.06 71.60
C GLY A 6 16.23 -6.35 70.14
N TYR A 7 15.85 -5.32 69.37
CA TYR A 7 15.69 -5.41 67.92
C TYR A 7 16.96 -5.01 67.19
N PHE A 8 17.23 -5.67 66.07
CA PHE A 8 18.35 -5.40 65.20
C PHE A 8 17.85 -4.84 63.86
N SER A 9 18.60 -3.92 63.27
CA SER A 9 18.40 -3.59 61.87
C SER A 9 18.83 -4.77 60.99
N ILE A 10 18.33 -4.86 59.76
CA ILE A 10 18.68 -5.96 58.86
C ILE A 10 20.19 -5.96 58.55
N ALA A 11 20.80 -4.80 58.37
CA ALA A 11 22.25 -4.69 58.15
C ALA A 11 23.08 -5.15 59.35
N GLU A 12 22.60 -4.93 60.58
CA GLU A 12 23.25 -5.44 61.78
C GLU A 12 23.02 -6.95 61.93
N ALA A 13 21.79 -7.43 61.72
CA ALA A 13 21.44 -8.84 61.82
C ALA A 13 22.27 -9.72 60.88
N LYS A 14 22.61 -9.23 59.68
CA LYS A 14 23.51 -9.93 58.75
C LYS A 14 24.94 -10.11 59.25
N LYS A 15 25.39 -9.27 60.20
CA LYS A 15 26.72 -9.33 60.82
C LYS A 15 26.74 -10.15 62.11
N VAL A 16 25.57 -10.53 62.63
CA VAL A 16 25.43 -11.32 63.84
C VAL A 16 25.92 -12.76 63.60
N GLY A 17 26.53 -13.36 64.62
CA GLY A 17 27.10 -14.70 64.55
C GLY A 17 26.06 -15.80 64.33
N LYS A 18 26.50 -16.91 63.75
CA LYS A 18 25.66 -18.11 63.58
C LYS A 18 25.19 -18.62 64.94
N GLY A 19 23.88 -18.74 65.12
CA GLY A 19 23.26 -19.31 66.31
C GLY A 19 22.63 -18.28 67.24
N ASP A 20 22.96 -17.00 67.09
CA ASP A 20 22.42 -15.93 67.91
C ASP A 20 20.94 -15.66 67.60
N LEU A 21 20.24 -15.13 68.60
CA LEU A 21 18.82 -14.83 68.53
C LEU A 21 18.61 -13.32 68.38
N VAL A 22 17.85 -12.92 67.37
CA VAL A 22 17.55 -11.51 67.06
C VAL A 22 16.04 -11.30 66.90
N SER A 23 15.56 -10.10 67.17
CA SER A 23 14.21 -9.69 66.80
C SER A 23 14.26 -8.63 65.71
N LEU A 24 13.35 -8.68 64.75
CA LEU A 24 13.39 -7.92 63.50
C LEU A 24 12.04 -7.28 63.20
N ILE A 25 12.06 -6.08 62.62
CA ILE A 25 10.90 -5.41 62.04
C ILE A 25 11.26 -5.07 60.60
N GLY A 26 10.47 -5.55 59.64
CA GLY A 26 10.76 -5.36 58.23
C GLY A 26 9.53 -5.37 57.33
N VAL A 27 9.67 -4.82 56.14
CA VAL A 27 8.69 -4.90 55.06
C VAL A 27 9.00 -6.15 54.22
N PRO A 28 8.04 -7.07 54.02
CA PRO A 28 8.23 -8.22 53.15
C PRO A 28 8.22 -7.77 51.68
N VAL A 29 9.26 -8.14 50.95
CA VAL A 29 9.45 -7.83 49.52
C VAL A 29 9.27 -9.05 48.63
N ASP A 30 9.34 -10.25 49.20
CA ASP A 30 8.98 -11.51 48.56
C ASP A 30 8.47 -12.51 49.61
N PHE A 31 7.50 -13.35 49.23
CA PHE A 31 6.86 -14.31 50.11
C PHE A 31 6.50 -15.60 49.36
N GLN A 32 6.91 -16.73 49.92
CA GLN A 32 6.54 -18.06 49.47
C GLN A 32 5.59 -18.67 50.50
N HIS A 33 4.37 -19.00 50.06
CA HIS A 33 3.34 -19.64 50.88
C HIS A 33 3.86 -20.93 51.55
N PRO A 34 3.28 -21.31 52.70
CA PRO A 34 3.59 -22.56 53.38
C PRO A 34 3.54 -23.76 52.44
N LYS A 35 4.66 -24.48 52.34
CA LYS A 35 4.78 -25.72 51.56
C LYS A 35 5.41 -26.79 52.41
N GLN A 36 5.04 -28.04 52.19
CA GLN A 36 5.66 -29.17 52.89
C GLN A 36 7.16 -29.21 52.55
N SER A 37 8.01 -29.24 53.58
CA SER A 37 9.45 -29.37 53.40
C SER A 37 9.82 -30.81 53.02
N ARG A 38 11.13 -31.11 52.88
CA ARG A 38 11.58 -32.50 52.72
C ARG A 38 11.38 -33.34 53.99
N GLY A 39 11.15 -32.69 55.14
CA GLY A 39 10.85 -33.32 56.42
C GLY A 39 9.35 -33.40 56.69
N LYS A 40 8.99 -33.48 57.98
CA LYS A 40 7.60 -33.47 58.44
C LYS A 40 6.99 -32.07 58.50
N ASP A 41 7.82 -31.05 58.73
CA ASP A 41 7.37 -29.67 58.92
C ASP A 41 7.01 -28.99 57.59
N PHE A 42 6.06 -28.08 57.65
CA PHE A 42 5.82 -27.08 56.62
C PHE A 42 6.80 -25.92 56.78
N MET A 43 7.12 -25.29 55.66
CA MET A 43 8.04 -24.17 55.59
C MET A 43 7.41 -23.03 54.78
N CYS A 44 7.49 -21.81 55.28
CA CYS A 44 7.31 -20.60 54.47
C CYS A 44 8.63 -19.82 54.40
N THR A 45 8.79 -19.03 53.34
CA THR A 45 10.01 -18.21 53.13
C THR A 45 9.61 -16.76 52.91
N LEU A 46 10.25 -15.86 53.63
CA LEU A 46 10.06 -14.41 53.56
C LEU A 46 11.39 -13.75 53.22
N ASN A 47 11.39 -12.82 52.28
CA ASN A 47 12.51 -11.89 52.13
C ASN A 47 12.05 -10.54 52.66
N ILE A 48 12.74 -10.01 53.65
CA ILE A 48 12.38 -8.74 54.29
C ILE A 48 13.45 -7.67 54.09
N CYS A 49 13.01 -6.43 54.07
CA CYS A 49 13.84 -5.22 54.00
C CYS A 49 13.44 -4.23 55.09
N ASP A 50 14.35 -3.33 55.47
CA ASP A 50 14.13 -2.25 56.43
C ASP A 50 14.86 -0.98 55.94
N GLN A 51 14.93 0.07 56.75
CA GLN A 51 15.65 1.30 56.38
C GLN A 51 17.15 1.07 56.11
N SER A 52 17.79 0.13 56.80
CA SER A 52 19.23 -0.18 56.66
C SER A 52 19.54 -1.01 55.41
N ALA A 53 18.55 -1.78 54.94
CA ALA A 53 18.64 -2.71 53.81
C ALA A 53 17.46 -2.53 52.84
N ALA A 54 17.24 -1.29 52.42
CA ALA A 54 16.03 -0.87 51.69
C ALA A 54 16.06 -1.13 50.17
N VAL A 55 17.05 -1.88 49.67
CA VAL A 55 17.15 -2.32 48.26
C VAL A 55 16.90 -3.82 48.21
N PHE A 56 16.15 -4.29 47.22
CA PHE A 56 15.76 -5.71 47.10
C PHE A 56 16.94 -6.67 47.18
N ASN A 57 18.06 -6.35 46.53
CA ASN A 57 19.27 -7.19 46.52
C ASN A 57 19.95 -7.32 47.89
N ASN A 58 19.65 -6.42 48.84
CA ASN A 58 20.20 -6.46 50.18
C ASN A 58 19.19 -7.00 51.23
N ASN A 59 18.11 -7.67 50.80
CA ASN A 59 17.14 -8.27 51.71
C ASN A 59 17.76 -9.31 52.66
N LEU A 60 17.02 -9.66 53.71
CA LEU A 60 17.33 -10.82 54.55
C LEU A 60 16.28 -11.92 54.34
N MET A 61 16.75 -13.11 53.98
CA MET A 61 15.92 -14.29 53.85
C MET A 61 15.59 -14.87 55.23
N LEU A 62 14.32 -15.21 55.43
CA LEU A 62 13.80 -15.84 56.63
C LEU A 62 13.07 -17.12 56.24
N ARG A 63 13.30 -18.19 56.99
CA ARG A 63 12.58 -19.46 56.84
C ARG A 63 11.90 -19.83 58.15
N LEU A 64 10.58 -19.91 58.11
CA LEU A 64 9.77 -20.31 59.24
C LEU A 64 9.30 -21.75 59.03
N PHE A 65 9.43 -22.57 60.06
CA PHE A 65 9.13 -24.00 60.07
C PHE A 65 8.14 -24.32 61.18
N LYS A 66 7.07 -25.05 60.84
CA LYS A 66 6.04 -25.53 61.78
C LYS A 66 5.42 -26.84 61.29
N GLU A 67 4.99 -27.68 62.22
CA GLU A 67 4.28 -28.93 61.91
C GLU A 67 2.91 -28.65 61.27
N ASN A 68 2.18 -27.65 61.77
CA ASN A 68 0.89 -27.24 61.23
C ASN A 68 1.08 -26.05 60.28
N PRO A 69 0.53 -26.10 59.05
CA PRO A 69 0.63 -24.99 58.12
C PRO A 69 -0.02 -23.73 58.67
N GLU A 70 -1.16 -23.82 59.37
CA GLU A 70 -1.94 -22.69 59.90
C GLU A 70 -1.18 -21.82 60.94
N GLU A 71 -0.11 -22.36 61.55
CA GLU A 71 0.77 -21.61 62.46
C GLU A 71 1.79 -20.73 61.73
N LEU A 72 1.91 -20.89 60.41
CA LEU A 72 2.74 -20.06 59.53
C LEU A 72 1.89 -18.94 58.91
N PRO A 73 2.51 -17.83 58.52
CA PRO A 73 1.83 -16.81 57.71
C PRO A 73 1.21 -17.45 56.46
N GLN A 74 -0.08 -17.24 56.25
CA GLN A 74 -0.81 -17.79 55.10
C GLN A 74 -0.80 -16.83 53.92
N ASP A 75 -1.26 -15.60 54.14
CA ASP A 75 -1.49 -14.61 53.09
C ASP A 75 -0.84 -13.28 53.45
N ILE A 76 0.36 -13.05 52.92
CA ILE A 76 1.01 -11.74 52.94
C ILE A 76 0.87 -11.16 51.54
N ALA A 77 -0.10 -10.26 51.38
CA ALA A 77 -0.34 -9.55 50.14
C ALA A 77 0.78 -8.51 49.90
N ILE A 78 1.79 -8.90 49.14
CA ILE A 78 2.86 -8.01 48.70
C ILE A 78 2.33 -7.22 47.50
N SER A 79 1.90 -5.99 47.73
CA SER A 79 1.43 -5.07 46.69
C SER A 79 1.97 -3.67 46.91
N ASP A 80 2.05 -2.88 45.85
CA ASP A 80 2.50 -1.48 45.97
C ASP A 80 1.44 -0.58 46.63
N ASP A 81 0.18 -1.04 46.68
CA ASP A 81 -0.94 -0.24 47.19
C ASP A 81 -1.06 -0.28 48.72
N ALA A 82 -0.63 -1.37 49.36
CA ALA A 82 -0.65 -1.52 50.81
C ALA A 82 0.75 -1.82 51.36
N ILE A 83 1.20 -1.04 52.35
CA ILE A 83 2.48 -1.30 53.01
C ILE A 83 2.25 -2.32 54.13
N ILE A 84 2.79 -3.52 53.95
CA ILE A 84 2.78 -4.57 54.96
C ILE A 84 4.07 -4.50 55.79
N VAL A 85 3.97 -4.70 57.09
CA VAL A 85 5.11 -4.80 58.02
C VAL A 85 5.01 -6.12 58.76
N VAL A 86 6.13 -6.82 58.89
CA VAL A 86 6.24 -8.05 59.69
C VAL A 86 7.16 -7.78 60.87
N VAL A 87 6.67 -8.11 62.06
CA VAL A 87 7.45 -8.13 63.30
C VAL A 87 7.75 -9.59 63.65
N LEU A 88 9.03 -9.91 63.83
CA LEU A 88 9.50 -11.25 64.15
C LEU A 88 10.30 -11.21 65.43
N LYS A 89 9.87 -11.99 66.42
CA LYS A 89 10.50 -12.07 67.74
C LYS A 89 11.32 -13.34 67.82
N THR A 90 12.56 -13.23 68.31
CA THR A 90 13.44 -14.37 68.62
C THR A 90 13.68 -15.30 67.40
N ILE A 91 14.23 -14.74 66.33
CA ILE A 91 14.70 -15.46 65.14
C ILE A 91 16.15 -15.89 65.33
N LYS A 92 16.47 -17.14 64.97
CA LYS A 92 17.83 -17.67 65.02
C LYS A 92 18.57 -17.34 63.74
N MET A 93 19.68 -16.63 63.84
CA MET A 93 20.54 -16.36 62.68
C MET A 93 21.38 -17.58 62.32
N GLY A 94 21.56 -17.80 61.02
CA GLY A 94 22.37 -18.87 60.46
C GLY A 94 22.91 -18.49 59.09
N VAL A 95 23.48 -19.48 58.40
CA VAL A 95 24.05 -19.32 57.06
C VAL A 95 23.46 -20.41 56.17
N PHE A 96 22.97 -20.04 54.99
CA PHE A 96 22.47 -20.96 53.98
C PHE A 96 23.02 -20.55 52.61
N ARG A 97 23.78 -21.46 51.97
CA ARG A 97 24.50 -21.19 50.71
C ARG A 97 25.39 -19.93 50.81
N ASP A 98 26.16 -19.87 51.89
CA ASP A 98 27.09 -18.77 52.21
C ASP A 98 26.45 -17.39 52.43
N GLU A 99 25.11 -17.31 52.47
CA GLU A 99 24.35 -16.11 52.77
C GLU A 99 23.69 -16.17 54.16
N PRO A 100 23.59 -15.04 54.89
CA PRO A 100 22.91 -15.00 56.19
C PRO A 100 21.41 -15.28 56.02
N VAL A 101 20.87 -16.15 56.88
CA VAL A 101 19.45 -16.53 56.90
C VAL A 101 18.91 -16.51 58.32
N GLY A 102 17.71 -15.97 58.51
CA GLY A 102 16.98 -16.12 59.77
C GLY A 102 16.10 -17.39 59.74
N MET A 103 16.11 -18.15 60.82
CA MET A 103 15.30 -19.36 60.96
C MET A 103 14.42 -19.28 62.20
N SER A 104 13.19 -19.76 62.10
CA SER A 104 12.33 -19.91 63.27
C SER A 104 12.88 -20.95 64.24
N ASN A 105 12.54 -20.78 65.51
CA ASN A 105 12.70 -21.77 66.57
C ASN A 105 11.38 -21.87 67.34
N TYR A 106 11.36 -22.68 68.41
CA TYR A 106 10.17 -22.91 69.22
C TYR A 106 9.63 -21.67 69.94
N LYS A 107 10.45 -20.63 70.14
CA LYS A 107 10.07 -19.32 70.74
C LYS A 107 9.77 -18.25 69.69
N THR A 108 9.85 -18.57 68.40
CA THR A 108 9.64 -17.58 67.36
C THR A 108 8.16 -17.21 67.27
N GLU A 109 7.89 -15.90 67.36
CA GLU A 109 6.58 -15.31 67.16
C GLU A 109 6.65 -14.35 65.97
N TRP A 110 5.54 -14.24 65.24
CA TRP A 110 5.43 -13.36 64.09
C TRP A 110 4.10 -12.60 64.12
N ILE A 111 4.12 -11.35 63.68
CA ILE A 111 2.95 -10.47 63.61
C ILE A 111 3.00 -9.76 62.26
N VAL A 112 1.91 -9.82 61.50
CA VAL A 112 1.75 -9.13 60.22
C VAL A 112 0.82 -7.94 60.41
N LEU A 113 1.27 -6.77 59.98
CA LEU A 113 0.54 -5.51 60.07
C LEU A 113 0.37 -4.86 58.70
N LYS A 114 -0.75 -4.17 58.51
CA LYS A 114 -0.98 -3.25 57.39
C LYS A 114 -0.87 -1.82 57.89
N GLY A 115 -0.01 -1.03 57.25
CA GLY A 115 0.07 0.42 57.46
C GLY A 115 -0.83 1.15 56.47
N ASP A 116 -1.76 1.95 56.97
CA ASP A 116 -2.61 2.83 56.17
C ASP A 116 -2.20 4.29 56.37
N ILE A 117 -1.73 4.92 55.29
CA ILE A 117 -1.39 6.35 55.25
C ILE A 117 -2.58 7.08 54.66
N GLN A 118 -3.31 7.82 55.50
CA GLN A 118 -4.47 8.59 55.04
C GLN A 118 -4.01 9.72 54.12
N THR A 119 -4.24 9.58 52.81
CA THR A 119 -4.07 10.64 51.82
C THR A 119 -5.28 11.57 51.78
N ARG A 120 -5.65 12.21 52.91
CA ARG A 120 -6.62 13.30 52.85
C ARG A 120 -5.94 14.57 52.34
N LYS A 121 -6.45 15.10 51.22
CA LYS A 121 -6.30 16.52 50.83
C LYS A 121 -6.97 17.40 51.90
N ALA A 122 -6.40 17.51 53.09
CA ALA A 122 -6.87 18.45 54.09
C ALA A 122 -6.35 19.85 53.72
N LYS A 123 -7.25 20.76 53.37
CA LYS A 123 -6.99 22.20 53.39
C LYS A 123 -6.67 22.58 54.84
N GLY A 124 -5.39 22.68 55.19
CA GLY A 124 -4.93 23.17 56.49
C GLY A 124 -3.59 22.57 56.91
N HIS A 125 -2.70 23.41 57.45
CA HIS A 125 -1.34 23.11 57.93
C HIS A 125 -1.28 22.19 59.18
N LEU A 126 -2.03 21.08 59.20
CA LEU A 126 -1.81 20.03 60.20
C LEU A 126 -0.86 18.97 59.60
N PRO A 127 0.20 18.55 60.33
CA PRO A 127 1.06 17.47 59.87
C PRO A 127 0.22 16.23 59.56
N PRO A 128 0.63 15.40 58.59
CA PRO A 128 -0.12 14.19 58.25
C PRO A 128 -0.29 13.35 59.51
N PRO A 129 -1.51 12.84 59.80
CA PRO A 129 -1.70 11.92 60.91
C PRO A 129 -0.77 10.71 60.70
N ARG A 130 -0.02 10.31 61.74
CA ARG A 130 0.84 9.12 61.71
C ARG A 130 0.08 7.93 61.11
N PRO A 131 0.77 7.01 60.38
CA PRO A 131 0.11 5.88 59.75
C PRO A 131 -0.65 5.04 60.77
N ARG A 132 -1.87 4.65 60.42
CA ARG A 132 -2.67 3.75 61.24
C ARG A 132 -2.22 2.31 60.95
N MET A 133 -1.77 1.61 61.99
CA MET A 133 -1.38 0.20 61.85
C MET A 133 -2.55 -0.71 62.23
N GLN A 134 -2.87 -1.66 61.36
CA GLN A 134 -3.85 -2.72 61.60
C GLN A 134 -3.15 -4.08 61.63
N ILE A 135 -3.29 -4.85 62.71
CA ILE A 135 -2.78 -6.22 62.79
C ILE A 135 -3.69 -7.12 61.95
N LEU A 136 -3.12 -7.77 60.93
CA LEU A 136 -3.83 -8.68 60.03
C LEU A 136 -3.85 -10.10 60.61
N SER A 137 -2.68 -10.60 61.01
CA SER A 137 -2.50 -11.96 61.50
C SER A 137 -1.29 -12.06 62.43
N CYS A 138 -1.27 -13.12 63.25
CA CYS A 138 -0.16 -13.40 64.16
C CYS A 138 0.00 -14.92 64.33
N GLY A 139 1.19 -15.35 64.71
CA GLY A 139 1.44 -16.74 65.05
C GLY A 139 2.62 -16.88 66.02
N PRO A 140 2.80 -18.06 66.62
CA PRO A 140 2.18 -19.34 66.25
C PRO A 140 0.75 -19.55 66.75
N LYS A 141 0.29 -18.84 67.77
CA LYS A 141 -1.11 -18.84 68.20
C LYS A 141 -1.89 -17.76 67.45
N GLN A 142 -2.93 -18.17 66.73
CA GLN A 142 -3.89 -17.24 66.16
C GLN A 142 -4.75 -16.66 67.28
N ILE A 143 -4.85 -15.33 67.35
CA ILE A 143 -5.69 -14.62 68.32
C ILE A 143 -6.79 -13.95 67.51
N GLU A 144 -8.06 -14.19 67.81
CA GLU A 144 -9.19 -13.58 67.10
C GLU A 144 -9.65 -12.26 67.74
N ASP A 145 -9.55 -12.15 69.07
CA ASP A 145 -9.98 -10.97 69.83
C ASP A 145 -9.12 -9.75 69.52
N GLN A 146 -9.77 -8.65 69.14
CA GLN A 146 -9.15 -7.39 68.78
C GLN A 146 -8.44 -6.69 69.96
N ILE A 147 -8.96 -6.85 71.18
CA ILE A 147 -8.36 -6.29 72.40
C ILE A 147 -7.06 -7.03 72.71
N GLU A 148 -7.05 -8.36 72.61
CA GLU A 148 -5.84 -9.16 72.83
C GLU A 148 -4.79 -8.91 71.76
N ARG A 149 -5.20 -8.76 70.49
CA ARG A 149 -4.29 -8.36 69.40
C ARG A 149 -3.58 -7.03 69.69
N SER A 150 -4.28 -6.06 70.28
CA SER A 150 -3.70 -4.75 70.60
C SER A 150 -2.57 -4.83 71.64
N LYS A 151 -2.51 -5.91 72.43
CA LYS A 151 -1.47 -6.15 73.44
C LYS A 151 -0.24 -6.88 72.89
N LEU A 152 -0.26 -7.38 71.66
CA LEU A 152 0.85 -8.14 71.07
C LEU A 152 2.10 -7.30 70.77
N LEU A 153 1.90 -6.00 70.60
CA LEU A 153 2.95 -5.03 70.35
C LEU A 153 3.06 -4.06 71.53
N SER A 154 4.28 -3.89 72.03
CA SER A 154 4.62 -2.79 72.93
C SER A 154 4.51 -1.44 72.21
N GLU A 155 4.35 -0.36 72.97
CA GLU A 155 4.25 1.00 72.42
C GLU A 155 5.47 1.36 71.54
N ASN A 156 6.66 0.89 71.92
CA ASN A 156 7.89 1.10 71.15
C ASN A 156 7.90 0.31 69.84
N GLU A 157 7.43 -0.95 69.85
CA GLU A 157 7.32 -1.76 68.63
C GLU A 157 6.28 -1.17 67.67
N TYR A 158 5.15 -0.70 68.20
CA TYR A 158 4.11 -0.04 67.41
C TYR A 158 4.64 1.22 66.73
N LYS A 159 5.36 2.07 67.48
CA LYS A 159 5.98 3.29 66.96
C LYS A 159 7.05 2.99 65.91
N ALA A 160 7.86 1.96 66.13
CA ALA A 160 8.82 1.50 65.14
C ALA A 160 8.10 1.08 63.84
N CYS A 161 7.03 0.30 63.91
CA CYS A 161 6.26 -0.06 62.71
C CYS A 161 5.73 1.17 61.96
N GLN A 162 5.26 2.20 62.67
CA GLN A 162 4.83 3.47 62.06
C GLN A 162 5.99 4.18 61.34
N ASP A 163 7.14 4.33 62.00
CA ASP A 163 8.33 4.97 61.43
C ASP A 163 8.83 4.23 60.18
N LEU A 164 8.71 2.90 60.14
CA LEU A 164 9.08 2.10 58.98
C LEU A 164 8.13 2.34 57.81
N VAL A 165 6.83 2.37 58.06
CA VAL A 165 5.81 2.64 57.04
C VAL A 165 6.00 4.02 56.42
N GLU A 166 6.25 5.05 57.23
CA GLU A 166 6.52 6.40 56.74
C GLU A 166 7.77 6.45 55.84
N ALA A 167 8.87 5.84 56.28
CA ALA A 167 10.10 5.82 55.49
C ALA A 167 9.97 4.99 54.20
N TRP A 168 9.28 3.86 54.27
CA TRP A 168 9.02 3.02 53.09
C TRP A 168 8.13 3.72 52.08
N HIS A 169 7.13 4.47 52.55
CA HIS A 169 6.29 5.32 51.71
C HIS A 169 7.08 6.44 51.04
N ALA A 170 7.90 7.17 51.80
CA ALA A 170 8.73 8.26 51.28
C ALA A 170 9.73 7.80 50.20
N ARG A 171 10.18 6.55 50.27
CA ARG A 171 11.10 5.94 49.29
C ARG A 171 10.43 5.52 47.97
N GLY A 172 9.10 5.59 47.86
CA GLY A 172 8.39 5.08 46.69
C GLY A 172 8.05 3.59 46.78
N ARG A 173 7.88 3.07 48.01
CA ARG A 173 7.31 1.74 48.30
C ARG A 173 8.08 0.59 47.64
N LEU A 174 7.39 -0.44 47.12
CA LEU A 174 8.04 -1.62 46.55
C LEU A 174 8.78 -1.27 45.25
N ALA A 175 8.23 -0.38 44.42
CA ALA A 175 8.91 0.09 43.22
C ALA A 175 10.28 0.74 43.55
N GLY A 176 10.32 1.60 44.57
CA GLY A 176 11.56 2.22 45.07
C GLY A 176 12.56 1.22 45.68
N CYS A 177 12.10 0.09 46.21
CA CYS A 177 12.98 -1.00 46.68
C CYS A 177 13.70 -1.70 45.52
N HIS A 178 13.03 -1.83 44.38
CA HIS A 178 13.58 -2.41 43.15
C HIS A 178 14.35 -1.39 42.29
N GLY A 179 14.38 -0.11 42.68
CA GLY A 179 15.10 0.94 41.94
C GLY A 179 14.45 1.32 40.60
N VAL A 180 13.16 1.05 40.45
CA VAL A 180 12.38 1.30 39.23
C VAL A 180 11.18 2.21 39.52
N THR A 181 10.57 2.78 38.47
CA THR A 181 9.33 3.55 38.63
C THR A 181 8.15 2.62 38.94
N LYS A 182 7.07 3.16 39.52
CA LYS A 182 5.85 2.40 39.82
C LYS A 182 5.24 1.74 38.58
N GLU A 183 5.28 2.42 37.44
CA GLU A 183 4.76 1.92 36.14
C GLU A 183 5.58 0.74 35.62
N THR A 184 6.91 0.85 35.65
CA THR A 184 7.82 -0.24 35.26
C THR A 184 7.68 -1.43 36.20
N TYR A 185 7.60 -1.19 37.51
CA TYR A 185 7.43 -2.24 38.52
C TYR A 185 6.13 -3.02 38.31
N ASN A 186 5.01 -2.34 38.10
CA ASN A 186 3.73 -2.97 37.87
C ASN A 186 3.72 -3.79 36.56
N THR A 187 4.36 -3.27 35.50
CA THR A 187 4.51 -3.98 34.23
C THR A 187 5.34 -5.27 34.40
N GLU A 188 6.44 -5.20 35.15
CA GLU A 188 7.26 -6.38 35.47
C GLU A 188 6.52 -7.39 36.36
N LEU A 189 5.69 -6.92 37.30
CA LEU A 189 4.82 -7.76 38.12
C LEU A 189 3.77 -8.48 37.26
N ASP A 190 3.08 -7.77 36.37
CA ASP A 190 2.11 -8.35 35.44
C ASP A 190 2.75 -9.43 34.55
N LEU A 191 3.97 -9.16 34.06
CA LEU A 191 4.77 -10.14 33.31
C LEU A 191 5.18 -11.36 34.16
N LYS A 192 5.39 -11.20 35.47
CA LYS A 192 5.67 -12.32 36.39
C LYS A 192 4.42 -13.11 36.76
N GLU A 193 3.28 -12.46 36.94
CA GLU A 193 2.00 -13.13 37.20
C GLU A 193 1.51 -13.91 35.99
N ASN A 194 1.63 -13.35 34.79
CA ASN A 194 1.31 -14.07 33.55
C ASN A 194 2.24 -15.28 33.35
N ARG A 195 3.51 -15.20 33.77
CA ARG A 195 4.43 -16.36 33.80
C ARG A 195 4.01 -17.46 34.78
N LYS A 196 3.18 -17.16 35.79
CA LYS A 196 2.65 -18.17 36.74
C LYS A 196 1.37 -18.85 36.27
N LYS A 197 0.67 -18.31 35.26
CA LYS A 197 -0.55 -18.93 34.71
C LYS A 197 -0.15 -20.08 33.80
N LYS A 198 -0.53 -21.29 34.22
CA LYS A 198 -0.28 -22.50 33.44
C LYS A 198 -1.04 -22.47 32.11
N LEU A 199 -2.28 -21.99 32.11
CA LEU A 199 -3.08 -21.81 30.89
C LEU A 199 -2.62 -20.56 30.11
N ALA A 200 -2.19 -20.74 28.85
CA ALA A 200 -1.68 -19.67 27.99
C ALA A 200 -2.29 -19.70 26.58
N GLN A 201 -2.24 -18.55 25.90
CA GLN A 201 -2.51 -18.42 24.47
C GLN A 201 -1.21 -18.56 23.67
N ILE A 202 -1.29 -18.90 22.38
CA ILE A 202 -0.11 -19.11 21.52
C ILE A 202 0.76 -17.84 21.46
N LYS A 203 0.15 -16.65 21.44
CA LYS A 203 0.90 -15.37 21.50
C LYS A 203 1.72 -15.17 22.78
N ASP A 204 1.37 -15.86 23.87
CA ASP A 204 1.97 -15.66 25.21
C ASP A 204 2.95 -16.77 25.60
N ILE A 205 3.14 -17.79 24.74
CA ILE A 205 4.06 -18.90 25.03
C ILE A 205 5.52 -18.45 24.98
N GLN A 206 6.33 -19.01 25.87
CA GLN A 206 7.74 -18.66 26.00
C GLN A 206 8.62 -19.89 25.96
N GLU A 207 9.82 -19.75 25.41
CA GLU A 207 10.83 -20.80 25.39
C GLU A 207 11.18 -21.29 26.81
N ASN A 208 11.42 -22.59 26.94
CA ASN A 208 11.82 -23.28 28.17
C ASN A 208 10.78 -23.23 29.30
N ASN A 209 9.51 -22.95 28.97
CA ASN A 209 8.40 -22.99 29.91
C ASN A 209 7.37 -24.08 29.55
N PHE A 210 6.56 -24.44 30.54
CA PHE A 210 5.46 -25.39 30.40
C PHE A 210 4.12 -24.67 30.42
N HIS A 211 3.29 -24.92 29.40
CA HIS A 211 1.99 -24.27 29.24
C HIS A 211 0.87 -25.29 28.98
N ASP A 212 -0.30 -25.05 29.55
CA ASP A 212 -1.57 -25.65 29.16
C ASP A 212 -2.18 -24.77 28.06
N ILE A 213 -2.66 -25.34 26.96
CA ILE A 213 -3.10 -24.58 25.77
C ILE A 213 -4.42 -25.16 25.26
N ILE A 214 -5.44 -24.32 25.11
CA ILE A 214 -6.69 -24.69 24.43
C ILE A 214 -6.54 -24.32 22.95
N CYS A 215 -6.69 -25.29 22.07
CA CYS A 215 -6.44 -25.10 20.65
C CYS A 215 -7.37 -25.94 19.76
N PHE A 216 -7.41 -25.56 18.49
CA PHE A 216 -8.07 -26.25 17.40
C PHE A 216 -7.03 -27.04 16.60
N VAL A 217 -7.32 -28.30 16.30
CA VAL A 217 -6.45 -29.19 15.52
C VAL A 217 -6.61 -28.90 14.03
N GLN A 218 -5.55 -28.40 13.39
CA GLN A 218 -5.55 -28.06 11.96
C GLN A 218 -5.18 -29.28 11.12
N ASP A 219 -4.09 -29.95 11.50
CA ASP A 219 -3.55 -31.09 10.76
C ASP A 219 -2.67 -31.96 11.67
N LYS A 220 -2.38 -33.20 11.26
CA LYS A 220 -1.45 -34.09 11.94
C LYS A 220 -0.49 -34.76 10.96
N TRP A 221 0.73 -35.01 11.42
CA TRP A 221 1.75 -35.71 10.66
C TRP A 221 2.44 -36.76 11.55
N VAL A 222 2.47 -38.00 11.08
CA VAL A 222 3.13 -39.12 11.77
C VAL A 222 4.46 -39.39 11.10
N SER A 223 5.54 -39.48 11.89
CA SER A 223 6.86 -39.82 11.38
C SER A 223 6.88 -41.24 10.81
N SER A 224 7.65 -41.46 9.75
CA SER A 224 7.76 -42.76 9.04
C SER A 224 8.14 -43.94 9.93
N HIS A 225 8.75 -43.69 11.10
CA HIS A 225 9.13 -44.71 12.07
C HIS A 225 8.09 -44.90 13.20
N GLY A 226 6.96 -44.18 13.18
CA GLY A 226 5.87 -44.28 14.18
C GLY A 226 6.20 -43.77 15.59
N GLN A 227 7.43 -43.31 15.83
CA GLN A 227 7.91 -42.91 17.16
C GLN A 227 7.43 -41.52 17.62
N GLN A 228 7.00 -40.67 16.68
CA GLN A 228 6.54 -39.32 16.98
C GLN A 228 5.38 -38.91 16.07
N THR A 229 4.41 -38.23 16.66
CA THR A 229 3.26 -37.63 15.96
C THR A 229 3.31 -36.12 16.20
N THR A 230 3.42 -35.35 15.13
CA THR A 230 3.36 -33.88 15.17
C THR A 230 1.93 -33.44 14.87
N VAL A 231 1.32 -32.71 15.79
CA VAL A 231 -0.01 -32.13 15.60
C VAL A 231 0.13 -30.63 15.45
N TYR A 232 -0.44 -30.09 14.38
CA TYR A 232 -0.47 -28.65 14.11
C TYR A 232 -1.75 -28.06 14.71
N VAL A 233 -1.57 -27.10 15.61
CA VAL A 233 -2.68 -26.52 16.36
C VAL A 233 -2.67 -25.01 16.29
N THR A 234 -3.85 -24.39 16.40
CA THR A 234 -3.99 -22.94 16.50
C THR A 234 -5.00 -22.56 17.57
N ASP A 235 -4.80 -21.42 18.22
CA ASP A 235 -5.79 -20.76 19.08
C ASP A 235 -6.25 -19.43 18.48
N PHE A 236 -5.89 -19.17 17.22
CA PHE A 236 -6.11 -17.95 16.44
C PHE A 236 -5.38 -16.71 16.97
N THR A 237 -4.30 -16.88 17.74
CA THR A 237 -3.39 -15.80 18.12
C THR A 237 -2.02 -15.93 17.45
N GLN A 238 -1.36 -14.80 17.20
CA GLN A 238 -0.10 -14.75 16.45
C GLN A 238 1.11 -14.71 17.38
N ASN A 239 2.14 -15.49 17.06
CA ASN A 239 3.45 -15.43 17.71
C ASN A 239 4.58 -15.44 16.66
N MET A 240 5.32 -14.33 16.56
CA MET A 240 6.38 -14.12 15.56
C MET A 240 7.57 -15.09 15.70
N ASP A 241 7.72 -15.73 16.86
CA ASP A 241 8.73 -16.75 17.11
C ASP A 241 8.36 -18.13 16.53
N LEU A 242 7.15 -18.30 15.99
CA LEU A 242 6.74 -19.51 15.28
C LEU A 242 7.24 -19.54 13.83
N TYR A 243 7.08 -20.70 13.20
CA TYR A 243 7.26 -20.85 11.76
C TYR A 243 6.25 -19.99 11.01
N HIS A 244 6.67 -19.38 9.91
CA HIS A 244 5.76 -18.76 8.96
C HIS A 244 5.23 -19.84 8.01
N HIS A 245 4.04 -20.36 8.28
CA HIS A 245 3.39 -21.36 7.44
C HIS A 245 2.55 -20.69 6.34
N ASN A 246 2.77 -21.06 5.06
CA ASN A 246 2.16 -20.41 3.88
C ASN A 246 2.51 -18.91 3.73
N ASN A 247 3.00 -18.53 2.54
CA ASN A 247 3.29 -17.12 2.23
C ASN A 247 2.02 -16.31 1.92
N ASP A 248 0.96 -16.97 1.46
CA ASP A 248 -0.35 -16.35 1.24
C ASP A 248 -1.19 -16.40 2.51
N PHE A 249 -1.04 -15.36 3.33
CA PHE A 249 -1.91 -15.15 4.48
C PHE A 249 -3.37 -15.07 4.00
N LEU A 250 -4.17 -16.12 4.21
CA LEU A 250 -5.62 -16.17 3.94
C LEU A 250 -6.06 -15.81 2.51
N GLY A 251 -5.17 -15.97 1.51
CA GLY A 251 -5.43 -15.54 0.14
C GLY A 251 -5.60 -14.02 0.01
N LEU A 252 -4.89 -13.24 0.82
CA LEU A 252 -4.87 -11.77 0.79
C LEU A 252 -3.78 -11.21 -0.14
N SER A 253 -2.99 -12.04 -0.82
CA SER A 253 -2.07 -11.52 -1.83
C SER A 253 -2.86 -11.02 -3.04
N GLU A 254 -2.34 -9.98 -3.70
CA GLU A 254 -2.98 -9.41 -4.89
C GLU A 254 -3.15 -10.46 -5.99
N GLU A 255 -2.23 -11.42 -6.08
CA GLU A 255 -2.24 -12.51 -7.06
C GLU A 255 -3.36 -13.54 -6.79
N THR A 256 -3.53 -13.98 -5.53
CA THR A 256 -4.63 -14.92 -5.19
C THR A 256 -6.00 -14.25 -5.31
N VAL A 257 -6.14 -13.00 -4.87
CA VAL A 257 -7.40 -12.24 -5.01
C VAL A 257 -7.75 -12.07 -6.49
N GLN A 258 -6.76 -11.91 -7.37
CA GLN A 258 -6.95 -11.84 -8.81
C GLN A 258 -7.39 -13.17 -9.42
N GLU A 259 -6.78 -14.29 -9.03
CA GLU A 259 -7.23 -15.61 -9.50
C GLU A 259 -8.66 -15.94 -9.04
N GLU A 260 -9.02 -15.61 -7.80
CA GLU A 260 -10.38 -15.81 -7.28
C GLU A 260 -11.40 -14.93 -8.00
N ALA A 261 -11.11 -13.63 -8.17
CA ALA A 261 -11.99 -12.70 -8.88
C ALA A 261 -12.15 -13.05 -10.36
N ALA A 262 -11.07 -13.41 -11.05
CA ALA A 262 -11.12 -13.83 -12.45
C ALA A 262 -11.91 -15.14 -12.62
N ARG A 263 -11.80 -16.08 -11.67
CA ARG A 263 -12.62 -17.31 -11.66
C ARG A 263 -14.09 -16.99 -11.46
N ASP A 264 -14.44 -16.04 -10.59
CA ASP A 264 -15.83 -15.65 -10.31
C ASP A 264 -16.46 -14.90 -11.51
N GLU A 265 -15.71 -13.99 -12.15
CA GLU A 265 -16.13 -13.30 -13.38
C GLU A 265 -16.33 -14.28 -14.55
N THR A 266 -15.43 -15.26 -14.71
CA THR A 266 -15.56 -16.32 -15.72
C THR A 266 -16.77 -17.23 -15.44
N TYR A 267 -17.06 -17.50 -14.17
CA TYR A 267 -18.24 -18.28 -13.74
C TYR A 267 -19.55 -17.51 -13.98
N SER A 268 -19.59 -16.22 -13.66
CA SER A 268 -20.75 -15.35 -13.92
C SER A 268 -21.06 -15.28 -15.40
N TYR A 269 -20.05 -15.10 -16.25
CA TYR A 269 -20.23 -15.04 -17.71
C TYR A 269 -20.74 -16.37 -18.30
N ALA A 270 -20.26 -17.51 -17.80
CA ALA A 270 -20.73 -18.83 -18.22
C ALA A 270 -22.18 -19.14 -17.77
N TYR A 271 -22.61 -18.57 -16.65
CA TYR A 271 -23.95 -18.76 -16.09
C TYR A 271 -25.02 -17.94 -16.83
N ASP A 272 -24.71 -16.70 -17.22
CA ASP A 272 -25.64 -15.80 -17.91
C ASP A 272 -25.87 -16.17 -19.39
N PHE A 273 -24.96 -16.90 -20.02
CA PHE A 273 -25.07 -17.32 -21.43
C PHE A 273 -25.47 -18.80 -21.64
N GLY A 274 -26.00 -19.47 -20.61
CA GLY A 274 -26.59 -20.82 -20.77
C GLY A 274 -25.59 -21.90 -21.19
N GLY A 275 -24.30 -21.69 -20.92
CA GLY A 275 -23.23 -22.64 -21.22
C GLY A 275 -23.18 -23.74 -20.18
N ALA A 276 -23.88 -24.84 -20.43
CA ALA A 276 -23.80 -26.05 -19.61
C ALA A 276 -22.35 -26.59 -19.56
N THR A 277 -21.65 -26.33 -18.45
CA THR A 277 -20.47 -27.13 -18.04
C THR A 277 -20.68 -27.72 -16.65
N THR A 278 -21.75 -28.50 -16.50
CA THR A 278 -21.88 -29.48 -15.41
C THR A 278 -20.93 -30.65 -15.66
N LYS A 279 -19.62 -30.44 -15.65
CA LYS A 279 -18.61 -31.52 -15.63
C LYS A 279 -17.21 -30.97 -15.30
N LYS A 280 -16.95 -30.84 -13.99
CA LYS A 280 -15.66 -31.00 -13.26
C LYS A 280 -15.53 -30.04 -12.05
N ALA A 281 -16.53 -30.01 -11.17
CA ALA A 281 -16.35 -29.56 -9.78
C ALA A 281 -16.60 -30.68 -8.76
N ALA A 282 -16.66 -31.93 -9.23
CA ALA A 282 -16.88 -33.11 -8.41
C ALA A 282 -15.70 -34.08 -8.56
N LYS A 283 -14.52 -33.68 -8.05
CA LYS A 283 -13.39 -34.58 -7.67
C LYS A 283 -12.21 -33.85 -6.98
N SER A 284 -12.51 -32.97 -6.03
CA SER A 284 -11.68 -32.77 -4.83
C SER A 284 -12.63 -32.31 -3.72
N GLY A 285 -13.20 -33.28 -3.02
CA GLY A 285 -14.10 -33.00 -1.89
C GLY A 285 -13.36 -32.16 -0.85
N PHE A 286 -14.06 -31.15 -0.32
CA PHE A 286 -13.59 -30.09 0.58
C PHE A 286 -12.75 -28.98 -0.07
N VAL A 287 -13.39 -27.84 -0.33
CA VAL A 287 -12.73 -26.55 -0.04
C VAL A 287 -12.51 -26.57 1.47
N SER A 288 -11.29 -26.93 1.89
CA SER A 288 -10.91 -26.94 3.30
C SER A 288 -11.07 -25.51 3.82
N LYS A 289 -11.89 -25.29 4.85
CA LYS A 289 -12.09 -23.94 5.39
C LYS A 289 -10.73 -23.38 5.82
N TRP A 290 -10.51 -22.07 5.65
CA TRP A 290 -9.20 -21.43 5.84
C TRP A 290 -8.47 -21.81 7.13
N TYR A 291 -9.21 -22.04 8.21
CA TYR A 291 -8.67 -22.38 9.53
C TYR A 291 -8.17 -23.83 9.68
N TYR A 292 -8.39 -24.70 8.67
CA TYR A 292 -7.77 -26.02 8.58
C TYR A 292 -6.38 -25.98 7.95
N GLU A 293 -6.03 -24.88 7.27
CA GLU A 293 -4.69 -24.69 6.73
C GLU A 293 -3.73 -24.18 7.81
N ARG A 294 -2.43 -24.40 7.61
CA ARG A 294 -1.40 -23.89 8.52
C ARG A 294 -1.17 -22.41 8.17
N LEU A 295 -1.28 -21.53 9.15
CA LEU A 295 -1.44 -20.09 8.92
C LEU A 295 -0.31 -19.29 9.55
N GLY A 296 0.51 -18.67 8.71
CA GLY A 296 1.60 -17.77 9.07
C GLY A 296 2.23 -18.13 10.41
N PHE A 297 2.22 -17.15 11.32
CA PHE A 297 2.70 -17.23 12.69
C PHE A 297 1.62 -17.65 13.73
N TYR A 298 0.54 -18.31 13.31
CA TYR A 298 -0.60 -18.69 14.16
C TYR A 298 -0.62 -20.19 14.49
N THR A 299 0.19 -20.98 13.80
CA THR A 299 0.22 -22.44 13.94
C THR A 299 1.40 -22.87 14.80
N LEU A 300 1.11 -23.50 15.93
CA LEU A 300 2.09 -24.14 16.80
C LEU A 300 2.21 -25.62 16.44
N PRO A 301 3.38 -26.12 16.00
CA PRO A 301 3.62 -27.56 15.91
C PRO A 301 3.85 -28.14 17.30
N VAL A 302 3.11 -29.18 17.67
CA VAL A 302 3.27 -29.90 18.94
C VAL A 302 3.63 -31.36 18.69
N ILE A 303 4.80 -31.77 19.14
CA ILE A 303 5.36 -33.11 18.96
C ILE A 303 4.99 -33.98 20.17
N PHE A 304 4.27 -35.06 19.91
CA PHE A 304 3.90 -36.09 20.86
C PHE A 304 4.91 -37.23 20.78
N TRP A 305 5.47 -37.61 21.92
CA TRP A 305 6.46 -38.67 22.05
C TRP A 305 5.87 -39.92 22.72
N ASP A 306 6.55 -41.06 22.55
CA ASP A 306 6.29 -42.31 23.27
C ASP A 306 4.83 -42.79 23.11
N SER A 307 4.19 -43.26 24.19
CA SER A 307 2.79 -43.73 24.13
C SER A 307 1.78 -42.61 23.83
N LEU A 308 2.12 -41.34 24.07
CA LEU A 308 1.28 -40.21 23.67
C LEU A 308 1.27 -40.03 22.15
N SER A 309 2.32 -40.44 21.44
CA SER A 309 2.38 -40.44 19.97
C SER A 309 1.29 -41.34 19.37
N ALA A 310 1.20 -42.58 19.86
CA ALA A 310 0.21 -43.56 19.43
C ALA A 310 -1.23 -43.14 19.80
N LYS A 311 -1.41 -42.60 21.01
CA LYS A 311 -2.70 -42.05 21.47
C LYS A 311 -3.15 -40.88 20.59
N ALA A 312 -2.25 -39.94 20.30
CA ALA A 312 -2.55 -38.79 19.45
C ALA A 312 -2.90 -39.22 18.02
N ASP A 313 -2.20 -40.19 17.44
CA ASP A 313 -2.52 -40.68 16.10
C ASP A 313 -3.89 -41.36 16.03
N GLN A 314 -4.23 -42.20 17.02
CA GLN A 314 -5.50 -42.90 17.05
C GLN A 314 -6.69 -41.97 17.36
N GLU A 315 -6.51 -41.06 18.32
CA GLU A 315 -7.60 -40.26 18.84
C GLU A 315 -7.76 -38.93 18.09
N LEU A 316 -6.69 -38.20 17.77
CA LEU A 316 -6.82 -36.83 17.25
C LEU A 316 -7.10 -36.78 15.74
N LYS A 317 -8.05 -35.93 15.36
CA LYS A 317 -8.39 -35.61 13.97
C LYS A 317 -8.43 -34.11 13.75
N ALA A 318 -8.17 -33.69 12.51
CA ALA A 318 -8.37 -32.30 12.09
C ALA A 318 -9.83 -31.88 12.32
N GLY A 319 -10.03 -30.69 12.87
CA GLY A 319 -11.37 -30.17 13.21
C GLY A 319 -11.77 -30.27 14.68
N GLU A 320 -10.99 -30.95 15.52
CA GLU A 320 -11.31 -31.13 16.94
C GLU A 320 -10.74 -30.00 17.82
N TYR A 321 -11.43 -29.68 18.92
CA TYR A 321 -10.90 -28.80 19.97
C TYR A 321 -10.26 -29.64 21.06
N ILE A 322 -9.07 -29.24 21.51
CA ILE A 322 -8.32 -29.96 22.53
C ILE A 322 -7.74 -29.00 23.57
N LEU A 323 -7.61 -29.49 24.80
CA LEU A 323 -6.80 -28.91 25.85
C LEU A 323 -5.51 -29.72 25.92
N LEU A 324 -4.40 -29.12 25.54
CA LEU A 324 -3.07 -29.66 25.77
C LEU A 324 -2.63 -29.30 27.19
N ASN A 325 -2.11 -30.28 27.93
CA ASN A 325 -1.64 -30.08 29.29
C ASN A 325 -0.12 -30.19 29.35
N ASN A 326 0.53 -29.20 29.97
CA ASN A 326 1.95 -29.21 30.28
C ASN A 326 2.84 -29.35 29.04
N VAL A 327 2.50 -28.62 27.96
CA VAL A 327 3.28 -28.53 26.74
C VAL A 327 4.60 -27.84 27.05
N ASN A 328 5.71 -28.52 26.79
CA ASN A 328 7.05 -27.96 26.94
C ASN A 328 7.42 -27.19 25.67
N ILE A 329 7.57 -25.88 25.78
CA ILE A 329 7.91 -25.03 24.63
C ILE A 329 9.42 -24.95 24.48
N LYS A 330 9.94 -25.32 23.31
CA LYS A 330 11.36 -25.31 22.99
C LYS A 330 11.59 -24.68 21.62
N ARG A 331 12.82 -24.27 21.34
CA ARG A 331 13.24 -23.95 19.98
C ARG A 331 13.72 -25.20 19.28
N ASP A 332 13.30 -25.38 18.03
CA ASP A 332 13.89 -26.36 17.13
C ASP A 332 15.39 -26.05 16.98
N ALA A 333 16.22 -27.08 17.18
CA ALA A 333 17.67 -26.98 17.09
C ALA A 333 18.16 -26.63 15.67
N GLN A 334 17.39 -26.96 14.63
CA GLN A 334 17.81 -26.69 13.25
C GLN A 334 17.37 -25.31 12.74
N LYS A 335 16.13 -24.90 13.03
CA LYS A 335 15.56 -23.67 12.45
C LYS A 335 15.31 -22.54 13.47
N GLY A 336 15.51 -22.79 14.77
CA GLY A 336 15.43 -21.78 15.83
C GLY A 336 14.02 -21.26 16.15
N LYS A 337 12.97 -21.88 15.60
CA LYS A 337 11.57 -21.50 15.82
C LYS A 337 10.93 -22.31 16.95
N LEU A 338 9.89 -21.75 17.58
CA LEU A 338 9.22 -22.42 18.70
C LEU A 338 8.41 -23.64 18.25
N GLU A 339 8.50 -24.70 19.05
CA GLU A 339 7.73 -25.94 18.95
C GLU A 339 7.29 -26.40 20.35
N GLY A 340 6.13 -27.05 20.41
CA GLY A 340 5.65 -27.70 21.62
C GLY A 340 6.10 -29.15 21.68
N ASN A 341 6.46 -29.62 22.87
CA ASN A 341 6.85 -31.00 23.10
C ASN A 341 6.02 -31.59 24.25
N LEU A 342 5.34 -32.71 23.99
CA LEU A 342 4.57 -33.45 24.98
C LEU A 342 5.19 -34.83 25.21
N ARG A 343 5.57 -35.08 26.47
CA ARG A 343 6.18 -36.33 26.93
C ARG A 343 5.52 -36.78 28.22
N LEU A 344 5.46 -38.08 28.45
CA LEU A 344 5.06 -38.60 29.75
C LEU A 344 6.12 -38.27 30.81
N PRO A 345 5.71 -38.05 32.07
CA PRO A 345 6.65 -37.97 33.18
C PRO A 345 7.50 -39.25 33.26
N ARG A 346 8.81 -39.12 33.48
CA ARG A 346 9.70 -40.28 33.73
C ARG A 346 9.42 -40.99 35.06
N ASP A 347 8.68 -40.33 35.95
CA ASP A 347 8.35 -40.80 37.29
C ASP A 347 6.93 -41.38 37.30
N THR A 348 6.82 -42.71 37.42
CA THR A 348 5.55 -43.46 37.41
C THR A 348 4.72 -43.25 38.67
N SER A 349 5.23 -42.55 39.69
CA SER A 349 4.51 -42.28 40.94
C SER A 349 3.58 -41.06 40.87
N LYS A 350 3.60 -40.30 39.76
CA LYS A 350 2.68 -39.16 39.54
C LYS A 350 1.49 -39.62 38.69
N PRO A 351 0.26 -39.15 39.01
CA PRO A 351 -0.92 -39.49 38.20
C PRO A 351 -0.66 -39.08 36.75
N MET A 352 -0.93 -40.01 35.83
CA MET A 352 -0.70 -39.87 34.41
C MET A 352 -1.54 -38.71 33.89
N SER A 353 -0.95 -37.52 33.72
CA SER A 353 -1.66 -36.47 32.99
C SER A 353 -1.79 -36.95 31.55
N ASP A 354 -3.02 -37.08 31.06
CA ASP A 354 -3.36 -37.65 29.75
C ASP A 354 -2.74 -36.96 28.52
N GLY A 355 -1.86 -35.97 28.73
CA GLY A 355 -1.18 -35.14 27.72
C GLY A 355 -2.13 -34.15 27.06
N PHE A 356 -3.32 -34.61 26.70
CA PHE A 356 -4.37 -33.82 26.09
C PHE A 356 -5.76 -34.32 26.50
N VAL A 357 -6.76 -33.45 26.38
CA VAL A 357 -8.18 -33.76 26.59
C VAL A 357 -8.98 -33.18 25.43
N LYS A 358 -9.83 -34.00 24.80
CA LYS A 358 -10.78 -33.50 23.78
C LYS A 358 -11.88 -32.67 24.43
N ILE A 359 -12.20 -31.54 23.82
CA ILE A 359 -13.22 -30.61 24.29
C ILE A 359 -14.34 -30.53 23.26
N GLY A 360 -15.59 -30.55 23.73
CA GLY A 360 -16.75 -30.36 22.87
C GLY A 360 -16.87 -28.90 22.35
N PRO A 361 -17.45 -28.67 21.17
CA PRO A 361 -17.65 -27.32 20.62
C PRO A 361 -18.48 -26.38 21.52
N SER A 362 -19.35 -26.95 22.35
CA SER A 362 -20.25 -26.22 23.26
C SER A 362 -19.64 -25.90 24.63
N ASP A 363 -18.40 -26.32 24.90
CA ASP A 363 -17.74 -26.06 26.18
C ASP A 363 -17.44 -24.57 26.36
N ALA A 364 -17.67 -24.05 27.58
CA ALA A 364 -17.44 -22.65 27.91
C ALA A 364 -16.00 -22.19 27.62
N ARG A 365 -15.02 -23.09 27.73
CA ARG A 365 -13.59 -22.82 27.49
C ARG A 365 -13.27 -22.55 26.02
N VAL A 366 -14.08 -23.05 25.10
CA VAL A 366 -13.88 -22.88 23.64
C VAL A 366 -14.46 -21.56 23.15
N LYS A 367 -15.37 -20.91 23.90
CA LYS A 367 -15.99 -19.64 23.52
C LYS A 367 -14.97 -18.58 23.12
N GLY A 368 -13.94 -18.38 23.95
CA GLY A 368 -12.89 -17.39 23.67
C GLY A 368 -12.10 -17.68 22.39
N LEU A 369 -11.87 -18.96 22.08
CA LEU A 369 -11.19 -19.39 20.85
C LEU A 369 -12.06 -19.15 19.62
N ASN A 370 -13.36 -19.45 19.69
CA ASN A 370 -14.32 -19.16 18.62
C ASN A 370 -14.48 -17.65 18.36
N THR A 371 -14.48 -16.82 19.41
CA THR A 371 -14.53 -15.36 19.24
C THR A 371 -13.35 -14.86 18.42
N ARG A 372 -12.13 -15.32 18.72
CA ARG A 372 -10.92 -14.94 17.98
C ARG A 372 -10.95 -15.44 16.53
N ARG A 373 -11.44 -16.65 16.30
CA ARG A 373 -11.64 -17.17 14.93
C ARG A 373 -12.53 -16.24 14.10
N ASN A 374 -13.68 -15.87 14.66
CA ASN A 374 -14.65 -15.02 13.96
C ASN A 374 -14.11 -13.60 13.72
N GLU A 375 -13.32 -13.06 14.66
CA GLU A 375 -12.65 -11.77 14.49
C GLU A 375 -11.59 -11.80 13.37
N LEU A 376 -10.79 -12.87 13.31
CA LEU A 376 -9.81 -13.05 12.24
C LEU A 376 -10.49 -13.19 10.86
N GLU A 377 -11.62 -13.89 10.80
CA GLU A 377 -12.42 -14.00 9.58
C GLU A 377 -12.98 -12.64 9.12
N ARG A 378 -13.53 -11.85 10.05
CA ARG A 378 -14.05 -10.51 9.75
C ARG A 378 -12.96 -9.58 9.22
N THR A 379 -11.84 -9.48 9.95
CA THR A 379 -10.73 -8.58 9.57
C THR A 379 -10.11 -8.96 8.23
N THR A 380 -10.08 -10.26 7.90
CA THR A 380 -9.61 -10.76 6.61
C THR A 380 -10.56 -10.36 5.48
N LYS A 381 -11.87 -10.50 5.70
CA LYS A 381 -12.88 -10.08 4.72
C LYS A 381 -12.81 -8.58 4.43
N GLU A 382 -12.72 -7.76 5.47
CA GLU A 382 -12.57 -6.30 5.35
C GLU A 382 -11.30 -5.92 4.55
N LYS A 383 -10.18 -6.61 4.79
CA LYS A 383 -8.94 -6.39 4.03
C LYS A 383 -9.07 -6.82 2.57
N LYS A 384 -9.72 -7.96 2.28
CA LYS A 384 -9.98 -8.41 0.89
C LYS A 384 -10.79 -7.36 0.13
N GLU A 385 -11.87 -6.87 0.73
CA GLU A 385 -12.74 -5.84 0.13
C GLU A 385 -11.98 -4.52 -0.12
N ALA A 386 -11.14 -4.08 0.82
CA ALA A 386 -10.33 -2.88 0.66
C ALA A 386 -9.31 -2.97 -0.50
N ILE A 387 -8.68 -4.14 -0.69
CA ILE A 387 -7.74 -4.38 -1.81
C ILE A 387 -8.48 -4.28 -3.16
N ILE A 388 -9.67 -4.90 -3.25
CA ILE A 388 -10.49 -4.87 -4.47
C ILE A 388 -10.89 -3.43 -4.82
N GLU A 389 -11.35 -2.66 -3.82
CA GLU A 389 -11.80 -1.28 -4.03
C GLU A 389 -10.65 -0.34 -4.43
N ALA A 390 -9.49 -0.48 -3.79
CA ALA A 390 -8.30 0.30 -4.13
C ALA A 390 -7.86 0.08 -5.59
N ARG A 391 -8.01 -1.15 -6.10
CA ARG A 391 -7.69 -1.48 -7.50
C ARG A 391 -8.68 -0.86 -8.47
N LYS A 392 -9.99 -0.92 -8.19
CA LYS A 392 -11.02 -0.27 -9.01
C LYS A 392 -10.74 1.22 -9.16
N ARG A 393 -10.40 1.89 -8.05
CA ARG A 393 -10.05 3.31 -8.06
C ARG A 393 -8.83 3.61 -8.93
N ARG A 394 -7.74 2.84 -8.80
CA ARG A 394 -6.53 3.02 -9.65
C ARG A 394 -6.84 2.85 -11.14
N ALA A 395 -7.65 1.85 -11.49
CA ALA A 395 -8.04 1.61 -12.88
C ALA A 395 -8.88 2.76 -13.45
N GLU A 396 -9.75 3.37 -12.63
CA GLU A 396 -10.55 4.53 -13.02
C GLU A 396 -9.71 5.81 -13.14
N GLU A 397 -8.80 6.05 -12.21
CA GLU A 397 -7.82 7.15 -12.27
C GLU A 397 -6.95 7.07 -13.54
N GLU A 398 -6.48 5.88 -13.91
CA GLU A 398 -5.69 5.68 -15.14
C GLU A 398 -6.52 5.96 -16.41
N LYS A 399 -7.79 5.54 -16.44
CA LYS A 399 -8.70 5.84 -17.54
C LYS A 399 -8.98 7.34 -17.66
N GLN A 400 -9.21 8.02 -16.54
CA GLN A 400 -9.44 9.47 -16.51
C GLN A 400 -8.21 10.24 -17.00
N LYS A 401 -7.01 9.83 -16.58
CA LYS A 401 -5.76 10.44 -17.04
C LYS A 401 -5.57 10.29 -18.56
N LYS A 402 -5.81 9.10 -19.11
CA LYS A 402 -5.75 8.87 -20.58
C LYS A 402 -6.76 9.75 -21.33
N LEU A 403 -7.97 9.91 -20.80
CA LEU A 403 -8.99 10.78 -21.39
C LEU A 403 -8.58 12.26 -21.36
N GLU A 404 -8.01 12.73 -20.25
CA GLU A 404 -7.56 14.11 -20.09
C GLU A 404 -6.36 14.43 -21.01
N GLU A 405 -5.42 13.50 -21.16
CA GLU A 405 -4.32 13.60 -22.12
C GLU A 405 -4.84 13.70 -23.56
N GLU A 406 -5.80 12.87 -23.96
CA GLU A 406 -6.45 12.94 -25.29
C GLU A 406 -7.18 14.28 -25.49
N MET A 407 -7.90 14.78 -24.47
CA MET A 407 -8.58 16.07 -24.54
C MET A 407 -7.63 17.26 -24.68
N ASN A 408 -6.45 17.20 -24.06
CA ASN A 408 -5.41 18.22 -24.23
C ASN A 408 -4.79 18.17 -25.63
N ARG A 409 -4.54 16.98 -26.19
CA ARG A 409 -4.09 16.83 -27.59
C ARG A 409 -5.07 17.47 -28.58
N ARG A 410 -6.39 17.30 -28.34
CA ARG A 410 -7.43 17.95 -29.15
C ARG A 410 -7.39 19.49 -29.11
N ARG A 411 -6.89 20.11 -28.02
CA ARG A 411 -6.78 21.58 -27.91
C ARG A 411 -5.64 22.15 -28.74
N GLU A 412 -4.61 21.36 -29.03
CA GLU A 412 -3.46 21.77 -29.85
C GLU A 412 -3.77 21.72 -31.36
N ASN A 413 -4.69 20.85 -31.77
CA ASN A 413 -5.06 20.62 -33.17
C ASN A 413 -6.04 21.65 -33.73
N ASN A 414 -6.11 21.73 -35.06
CA ASN A 414 -7.04 22.60 -35.76
C ASN A 414 -8.50 22.15 -35.54
N PRO A 415 -9.31 22.91 -34.79
CA PRO A 415 -10.67 22.51 -34.45
C PRO A 415 -11.67 22.65 -35.61
N LEU A 416 -11.23 23.21 -36.74
CA LEU A 416 -12.06 23.37 -37.93
C LEU A 416 -12.03 22.13 -38.84
N ILE A 417 -11.17 21.16 -38.55
CA ILE A 417 -11.08 19.91 -39.28
C ILE A 417 -11.68 18.82 -38.39
N LEU A 418 -12.74 18.18 -38.87
CA LEU A 418 -13.40 17.09 -38.18
C LEU A 418 -12.94 15.77 -38.78
N CYS A 419 -12.55 14.85 -37.92
CA CYS A 419 -12.20 13.49 -38.28
C CYS A 419 -13.29 12.56 -37.73
N GLY A 420 -13.85 11.72 -38.59
CA GLY A 420 -14.77 10.66 -38.19
C GLY A 420 -14.09 9.63 -37.27
N TYR A 421 -14.90 8.72 -36.71
CA TYR A 421 -14.43 7.61 -35.87
C TYR A 421 -13.60 8.06 -34.66
N GLU A 422 -14.11 9.02 -33.89
CA GLU A 422 -13.43 9.59 -32.71
C GLU A 422 -13.02 8.57 -31.64
N SER A 423 -13.71 7.43 -31.57
CA SER A 423 -13.39 6.34 -30.64
C SER A 423 -12.19 5.49 -31.05
N MET A 424 -11.66 5.68 -32.27
CA MET A 424 -10.51 4.95 -32.77
C MET A 424 -9.21 5.48 -32.16
N GLU A 425 -8.30 4.57 -31.81
CA GLU A 425 -6.99 4.93 -31.27
C GLU A 425 -6.13 5.64 -32.32
N THR A 426 -5.39 6.67 -31.88
CA THR A 426 -4.52 7.43 -32.78
C THR A 426 -3.22 6.68 -33.02
N THR A 427 -2.92 6.42 -34.29
CA THR A 427 -1.67 5.79 -34.76
C THR A 427 -0.73 6.86 -35.30
N THR A 428 0.55 6.84 -34.92
CA THR A 428 1.55 7.81 -35.41
C THR A 428 2.01 7.46 -36.83
N ILE A 429 2.38 8.47 -37.64
CA ILE A 429 2.92 8.23 -38.99
C ILE A 429 4.18 7.35 -38.94
N LYS A 430 5.06 7.57 -37.96
CA LYS A 430 6.21 6.69 -37.70
C LYS A 430 5.80 5.23 -37.52
N SER A 431 4.78 4.92 -36.73
CA SER A 431 4.30 3.54 -36.55
C SER A 431 3.65 2.94 -37.81
N ILE A 432 2.96 3.76 -38.61
CA ILE A 432 2.43 3.33 -39.92
C ILE A 432 3.58 2.96 -40.86
N ASN A 433 4.67 3.74 -40.80
CA ASN A 433 5.89 3.49 -41.58
C ASN A 433 6.72 2.32 -41.03
N VAL A 434 6.89 2.15 -39.71
CA VAL A 434 7.63 0.99 -39.16
C VAL A 434 6.90 -0.32 -39.44
N SER A 435 5.56 -0.29 -39.51
CA SER A 435 4.78 -1.43 -39.99
C SER A 435 5.08 -1.82 -41.45
N LEU A 436 5.84 -1.00 -42.21
CA LEU A 436 6.37 -1.31 -43.54
C LEU A 436 7.53 -2.31 -43.53
N GLU A 437 8.36 -2.34 -42.48
CA GLU A 437 9.69 -2.96 -42.55
C GLU A 437 9.71 -4.47 -42.20
N GLY A 438 8.57 -5.06 -41.81
CA GLY A 438 8.55 -6.33 -41.08
C GLY A 438 7.79 -7.53 -41.67
N THR A 439 7.09 -7.44 -42.80
CA THR A 439 6.20 -8.54 -43.27
C THR A 439 6.23 -8.80 -44.77
N VAL A 440 6.02 -10.08 -45.16
CA VAL A 440 5.97 -10.62 -46.54
C VAL A 440 4.71 -10.18 -47.33
N LEU A 441 3.90 -9.28 -46.77
CA LEU A 441 2.68 -8.74 -47.38
C LEU A 441 2.90 -7.24 -47.63
N ASP A 442 2.75 -6.81 -48.89
CA ASP A 442 3.02 -5.43 -49.33
C ASP A 442 2.03 -4.40 -48.74
N PHE A 443 0.80 -4.81 -48.38
CA PHE A 443 -0.24 -3.97 -47.73
C PHE A 443 -1.34 -4.80 -47.05
N PHE A 444 -2.09 -4.21 -46.10
CA PHE A 444 -3.14 -4.89 -45.29
C PHE A 444 -4.55 -4.28 -45.36
N ASN A 445 -4.76 -3.25 -46.18
CA ASN A 445 -6.04 -2.55 -46.32
C ASN A 445 -6.65 -2.06 -44.97
N ARG A 446 -5.80 -1.43 -44.15
CA ARG A 446 -6.14 -0.96 -42.80
C ARG A 446 -6.56 0.51 -42.81
N HIS A 447 -7.35 0.87 -41.81
CA HIS A 447 -7.71 2.25 -41.54
C HIS A 447 -6.88 2.75 -40.35
N TYR A 448 -6.42 3.99 -40.42
CA TYR A 448 -5.60 4.63 -39.39
C TYR A 448 -6.12 6.03 -39.07
N ARG A 449 -6.39 6.29 -37.80
CA ARG A 449 -6.65 7.64 -37.31
C ARG A 449 -5.29 8.22 -36.94
N THR A 450 -4.83 9.24 -37.66
CA THR A 450 -3.50 9.82 -37.42
C THR A 450 -3.57 11.32 -37.16
N GLU A 451 -2.59 11.83 -36.44
CA GLU A 451 -2.38 13.25 -36.21
C GLU A 451 -1.28 13.74 -37.15
N CYS A 452 -1.63 14.62 -38.08
CA CYS A 452 -0.72 15.05 -39.13
C CYS A 452 -0.90 16.52 -39.51
N ARG A 453 0.08 17.09 -40.22
CA ARG A 453 -0.04 18.39 -40.91
C ARG A 453 0.42 18.26 -42.36
N VAL A 454 -0.23 19.01 -43.26
CA VAL A 454 0.13 19.00 -44.69
C VAL A 454 1.47 19.69 -44.88
N LYS A 455 2.40 18.96 -45.48
CA LYS A 455 3.74 19.40 -45.84
C LYS A 455 3.77 20.00 -47.24
N GLU A 456 3.13 19.34 -48.19
CA GLU A 456 3.10 19.69 -49.61
C GLU A 456 1.85 19.08 -50.24
N PHE A 457 1.45 19.58 -51.41
CA PHE A 457 0.33 19.04 -52.17
C PHE A 457 0.69 18.94 -53.65
N ARG A 458 0.06 17.99 -54.37
CA ARG A 458 0.24 17.80 -55.81
C ARG A 458 -1.13 17.70 -56.50
N PRO A 459 -1.31 18.27 -57.70
CA PRO A 459 -0.36 19.10 -58.45
C PRO A 459 -0.04 20.44 -57.76
N PRO A 460 1.06 21.12 -58.11
CA PRO A 460 1.48 22.33 -57.37
C PRO A 460 0.57 23.55 -57.56
N ASP A 461 -0.27 23.59 -58.60
CA ASP A 461 -1.31 24.62 -58.76
C ASP A 461 -2.69 24.00 -58.52
N ILE A 462 -3.43 24.60 -57.60
CA ILE A 462 -4.79 24.21 -57.19
C ILE A 462 -5.77 24.19 -58.37
N LYS A 463 -5.50 24.92 -59.45
CA LYS A 463 -6.30 24.87 -60.69
C LYS A 463 -6.37 23.47 -61.32
N TYR A 464 -5.44 22.59 -60.99
CA TYR A 464 -5.38 21.21 -61.51
C TYR A 464 -5.91 20.17 -60.54
N PHE A 465 -6.53 20.57 -59.42
CA PHE A 465 -7.12 19.65 -58.45
C PHE A 465 -8.41 18.98 -58.96
N CYS A 466 -9.00 19.52 -60.01
CA CYS A 466 -10.13 18.91 -60.70
C CYS A 466 -9.68 18.42 -62.08
N GLN A 467 -10.11 17.21 -62.44
CA GLN A 467 -9.91 16.63 -63.77
C GLN A 467 -11.26 16.35 -64.44
N PRO A 468 -11.35 16.43 -65.79
CA PRO A 468 -12.57 16.13 -66.50
C PRO A 468 -12.80 14.61 -66.57
N ILE A 469 -14.06 14.18 -66.39
CA ILE A 469 -14.42 12.74 -66.35
C ILE A 469 -14.24 12.04 -67.71
N LYS A 470 -14.03 12.80 -68.80
CA LYS A 470 -13.81 12.23 -70.14
C LYS A 470 -12.56 11.36 -70.23
N ASP A 471 -11.60 11.57 -69.34
CA ASP A 471 -10.31 10.89 -69.34
C ASP A 471 -10.33 9.60 -68.50
N ASP A 472 -11.28 9.46 -67.56
CA ASP A 472 -11.52 8.24 -66.75
C ASP A 472 -12.96 8.23 -66.17
N PRO A 473 -13.88 7.44 -66.74
CA PRO A 473 -15.26 7.33 -66.24
C PRO A 473 -15.39 6.66 -64.87
N GLU A 474 -14.41 5.86 -64.44
CA GLU A 474 -14.41 5.13 -63.16
C GLU A 474 -13.90 5.99 -62.00
N ALA A 475 -13.23 7.11 -62.30
CA ALA A 475 -12.72 8.05 -61.31
C ALA A 475 -13.80 8.87 -60.57
N CYS A 476 -15.03 8.87 -61.06
CA CYS A 476 -16.17 9.53 -60.40
C CYS A 476 -16.79 8.60 -59.35
N SER A 477 -16.83 9.02 -58.09
CA SER A 477 -17.33 8.19 -56.99
C SER A 477 -18.87 8.11 -56.90
N LEU A 478 -19.58 8.83 -57.78
CA LEU A 478 -21.05 8.82 -57.81
C LEU A 478 -21.61 7.64 -58.65
N PRO A 479 -22.78 7.09 -58.29
CA PRO A 479 -23.44 6.05 -59.08
C PRO A 479 -23.68 6.48 -60.54
N LEU A 480 -23.58 5.52 -61.47
CA LEU A 480 -23.74 5.76 -62.93
C LEU A 480 -25.12 6.33 -63.33
N ASP A 481 -26.12 6.22 -62.45
CA ASP A 481 -27.52 6.61 -62.70
C ASP A 481 -27.82 8.08 -62.37
N VAL A 482 -26.83 8.89 -61.99
CA VAL A 482 -27.01 10.32 -61.67
C VAL A 482 -27.03 11.17 -62.95
N ASP A 483 -28.16 11.83 -63.23
CA ASP A 483 -28.35 12.77 -64.36
C ASP A 483 -28.69 14.19 -63.85
N PRO A 484 -27.99 15.26 -64.28
CA PRO A 484 -26.85 15.28 -65.19
C PRO A 484 -25.58 14.68 -64.58
N ARG A 485 -24.87 13.87 -65.37
CA ARG A 485 -23.57 13.34 -64.96
C ARG A 485 -22.62 14.49 -64.62
N PRO A 486 -21.87 14.40 -63.52
CA PRO A 486 -20.79 15.34 -63.25
C PRO A 486 -19.82 15.35 -64.42
N LYS A 487 -19.24 16.52 -64.71
CA LYS A 487 -18.25 16.69 -65.79
C LYS A 487 -16.81 16.65 -65.28
N TRP A 488 -16.63 16.82 -63.98
CA TRP A 488 -15.36 16.97 -63.30
C TRP A 488 -15.37 16.16 -62.00
N PHE A 489 -14.19 15.74 -61.53
CA PHE A 489 -13.99 15.01 -60.29
C PHE A 489 -12.75 15.54 -59.54
N TRP A 490 -12.67 15.32 -58.23
CA TRP A 490 -11.49 15.68 -57.43
C TRP A 490 -10.36 14.67 -57.59
N CYS A 491 -9.14 15.15 -57.80
CA CYS A 491 -7.94 14.33 -57.86
C CYS A 491 -6.71 15.15 -57.49
N PHE A 492 -6.21 14.96 -56.27
CA PHE A 492 -4.98 15.58 -55.81
C PHE A 492 -4.36 14.76 -54.67
N GLU A 493 -3.10 15.03 -54.35
CA GLU A 493 -2.35 14.34 -53.31
C GLU A 493 -1.88 15.32 -52.24
N LEU A 494 -1.80 14.82 -51.00
CA LEU A 494 -1.31 15.54 -49.84
C LEU A 494 -0.15 14.75 -49.22
N ASP A 495 1.03 15.37 -49.20
CA ASP A 495 2.11 14.87 -48.37
C ASP A 495 1.89 15.37 -46.96
N VAL A 496 1.76 14.46 -46.00
CA VAL A 496 1.54 14.80 -44.59
C VAL A 496 2.66 14.28 -43.72
N VAL A 497 2.99 15.03 -42.67
CA VAL A 497 3.98 14.62 -41.66
C VAL A 497 3.33 14.47 -40.30
N GLY A 498 3.91 13.58 -39.49
CA GLY A 498 3.54 13.40 -38.09
C GLY A 498 4.18 14.46 -37.18
N LYS A 499 3.85 14.42 -35.88
CA LYS A 499 4.48 15.27 -34.86
C LYS A 499 5.97 15.03 -34.69
N ASP A 500 6.46 13.89 -35.17
CA ASP A 500 7.87 13.54 -35.21
C ASP A 500 8.64 14.35 -36.27
N GLU A 501 7.95 14.97 -37.24
CA GLU A 501 8.50 15.79 -38.34
C GLU A 501 9.55 15.10 -39.25
N GLU A 502 9.94 13.88 -38.93
CA GLU A 502 10.86 13.03 -39.70
C GLU A 502 10.11 12.15 -40.71
N SER A 503 8.97 11.57 -40.30
CA SER A 503 8.20 10.64 -41.12
C SER A 503 7.09 11.35 -41.88
N PHE A 504 6.98 11.08 -43.19
CA PHE A 504 5.86 11.53 -44.02
C PHE A 504 5.24 10.38 -44.81
N ILE A 505 3.99 10.58 -45.24
CA ILE A 505 3.26 9.71 -46.16
C ILE A 505 2.50 10.58 -47.16
N THR A 506 2.31 10.06 -48.37
CA THR A 506 1.50 10.70 -49.41
C THR A 506 0.10 10.11 -49.38
N ILE A 507 -0.91 10.98 -49.27
CA ILE A 507 -2.33 10.63 -49.21
C ILE A 507 -3.01 11.14 -50.47
N GLN A 508 -3.67 10.24 -51.20
CA GLN A 508 -4.53 10.58 -52.32
C GLN A 508 -5.89 11.09 -51.81
N VAL A 509 -6.38 12.14 -52.46
CA VAL A 509 -7.74 12.66 -52.31
C VAL A 509 -8.45 12.44 -53.64
N ASP A 510 -9.21 11.35 -53.70
CA ASP A 510 -10.08 11.01 -54.83
C ASP A 510 -11.40 11.78 -54.80
N ASP A 511 -12.33 11.50 -55.73
CA ASP A 511 -13.60 12.22 -55.79
C ASP A 511 -14.45 12.02 -54.52
N ALA A 512 -14.43 10.82 -53.96
CA ALA A 512 -15.17 10.51 -52.73
C ALA A 512 -14.61 11.29 -51.53
N ALA A 513 -13.29 11.24 -51.35
CA ALA A 513 -12.59 11.96 -50.31
C ALA A 513 -12.72 13.47 -50.47
N GLY A 514 -12.59 13.98 -51.71
CA GLY A 514 -12.69 15.39 -52.04
C GLY A 514 -14.07 15.96 -51.73
N ARG A 515 -15.14 15.24 -52.11
CA ARG A 515 -16.54 15.60 -51.76
C ARG A 515 -16.84 15.54 -50.27
N HIS A 516 -16.11 14.72 -49.52
CA HIS A 516 -16.25 14.66 -48.06
C HIS A 516 -15.44 15.76 -47.36
N LEU A 517 -14.26 16.09 -47.92
CA LEU A 517 -13.34 17.09 -47.39
C LEU A 517 -13.81 18.52 -47.64
N LEU A 518 -14.26 18.80 -48.86
CA LEU A 518 -14.58 20.12 -49.38
C LEU A 518 -16.09 20.34 -49.46
N THR A 519 -16.52 21.60 -49.40
CA THR A 519 -17.96 21.92 -49.47
C THR A 519 -18.47 22.24 -50.87
N MET A 520 -17.56 22.47 -51.82
CA MET A 520 -17.89 22.73 -53.22
C MET A 520 -17.84 21.47 -54.09
N ASP A 521 -18.66 21.46 -55.14
CA ASP A 521 -18.61 20.42 -56.17
C ASP A 521 -17.43 20.64 -57.14
N PRO A 522 -16.85 19.57 -57.69
CA PRO A 522 -15.75 19.66 -58.65
C PRO A 522 -16.20 20.37 -59.94
N CYS A 523 -15.38 21.27 -60.45
CA CYS A 523 -15.64 22.02 -61.67
C CYS A 523 -14.35 22.39 -62.42
N ASP A 524 -14.48 22.99 -63.61
CA ASP A 524 -13.33 23.53 -64.35
C ASP A 524 -12.74 24.73 -63.59
N LEU A 525 -11.63 24.54 -62.89
CA LEU A 525 -10.94 25.59 -62.15
C LEU A 525 -9.98 26.42 -63.01
N GLN A 526 -9.77 26.04 -64.27
CA GLN A 526 -8.94 26.76 -65.23
C GLN A 526 -9.75 27.80 -66.01
N ASP A 527 -11.05 27.58 -66.17
CA ASP A 527 -11.97 28.53 -66.79
C ASP A 527 -12.03 29.86 -66.00
N PRO A 528 -11.70 31.02 -66.62
CA PRO A 528 -11.82 32.33 -65.99
C PRO A 528 -13.20 32.62 -65.40
N ALA A 529 -14.27 32.02 -65.94
CA ALA A 529 -15.63 32.18 -65.41
C ALA A 529 -15.80 31.58 -64.00
N ASN A 530 -14.96 30.61 -63.61
CA ASN A 530 -15.00 29.95 -62.30
C ASN A 530 -13.97 30.51 -61.31
N HIS A 531 -13.38 31.69 -61.57
CA HIS A 531 -12.36 32.28 -60.71
C HIS A 531 -12.83 32.44 -59.25
N GLU A 532 -14.09 32.81 -59.01
CA GLU A 532 -14.67 32.90 -57.66
C GLU A 532 -14.67 31.55 -56.93
N LYS A 533 -14.93 30.45 -57.65
CA LYS A 533 -14.90 29.09 -57.09
C LYS A 533 -13.47 28.65 -56.78
N LEU A 534 -12.50 29.05 -57.60
CA LEU A 534 -11.08 28.81 -57.32
C LEU A 534 -10.63 29.54 -56.05
N GLU A 535 -11.03 30.80 -55.86
CA GLU A 535 -10.71 31.54 -54.63
C GLU A 535 -11.41 30.96 -53.40
N GLN A 536 -12.65 30.47 -53.55
CA GLN A 536 -13.34 29.73 -52.50
C GLN A 536 -12.57 28.45 -52.13
N LEU A 537 -12.09 27.69 -53.11
CA LEU A 537 -11.30 26.48 -52.89
C LEU A 537 -10.00 26.79 -52.15
N ARG A 538 -9.25 27.81 -52.60
CA ARG A 538 -8.03 28.28 -51.91
C ARG A 538 -8.33 28.64 -50.46
N HIS A 539 -9.46 29.31 -50.22
CA HIS A 539 -9.89 29.69 -48.88
C HIS A 539 -10.22 28.48 -47.99
N GLU A 540 -10.94 27.49 -48.50
CA GLU A 540 -11.25 26.26 -47.77
C GLU A 540 -9.99 25.47 -47.45
N LEU A 541 -9.11 25.29 -48.43
CA LEU A 541 -7.85 24.57 -48.25
C LEU A 541 -6.85 25.32 -47.35
N SER A 542 -6.91 26.65 -47.26
CA SER A 542 -6.16 27.41 -46.26
C SER A 542 -6.53 27.05 -44.81
N ILE A 543 -7.72 26.47 -44.58
CA ILE A 543 -8.09 25.92 -43.28
C ILE A 543 -7.28 24.64 -43.02
N LEU A 544 -7.02 23.84 -44.05
CA LEU A 544 -6.26 22.59 -43.96
C LEU A 544 -4.77 22.86 -43.72
N TRP A 545 -4.18 23.79 -44.47
CA TRP A 545 -2.73 23.98 -44.52
C TRP A 545 -2.23 25.41 -44.29
N GLY A 546 -3.06 26.31 -43.76
CA GLY A 546 -2.67 27.68 -43.48
C GLY A 546 -2.25 28.44 -44.74
N ASN A 547 -1.13 29.16 -44.67
CA ASN A 547 -0.58 29.92 -45.78
C ASN A 547 0.38 29.14 -46.71
N LEU A 548 0.25 27.80 -46.77
CA LEU A 548 1.15 26.95 -47.55
C LEU A 548 1.10 27.26 -49.05
N ASP A 549 -0.09 27.50 -49.61
CA ASP A 549 -0.27 27.83 -51.03
C ASP A 549 0.43 29.15 -51.39
N GLU A 550 0.30 30.19 -50.57
CA GLU A 550 0.96 31.47 -50.82
C GLU A 550 2.49 31.33 -50.80
N VAL A 551 3.02 30.52 -49.88
CA VAL A 551 4.47 30.29 -49.77
C VAL A 551 4.98 29.46 -50.95
N ILE A 552 4.24 28.41 -51.38
CA ILE A 552 4.61 27.62 -52.56
C ILE A 552 4.62 28.49 -53.81
N ARG A 553 3.59 29.33 -54.01
CA ARG A 553 3.49 30.25 -55.14
C ARG A 553 4.56 31.33 -55.14
N ASP A 554 4.80 32.01 -54.01
CA ASP A 554 5.87 33.01 -53.91
C ASP A 554 7.24 32.39 -54.24
N ARG A 555 7.48 31.16 -53.76
CA ARG A 555 8.69 30.41 -54.10
C ARG A 555 8.78 30.09 -55.59
N GLN A 556 7.71 29.64 -56.22
CA GLN A 556 7.67 29.35 -57.65
C GLN A 556 7.85 30.61 -58.49
N GLU A 557 7.20 31.71 -58.13
CA GLU A 557 7.36 33.01 -58.79
C GLU A 557 8.81 33.47 -58.70
N ARG A 558 9.41 33.42 -57.51
CA ARG A 558 10.84 33.73 -57.32
C ARG A 558 11.75 32.82 -58.14
N PHE A 559 11.44 31.52 -58.19
CA PHE A 559 12.18 30.55 -58.99
C PHE A 559 12.10 30.88 -60.48
N GLN A 560 10.89 31.15 -60.99
CA GLN A 560 10.67 31.49 -62.40
C GLN A 560 11.33 32.82 -62.76
N VAL A 561 11.22 33.83 -61.89
CA VAL A 561 11.91 35.12 -62.05
C VAL A 561 13.42 34.88 -62.12
N CYS A 562 13.98 34.06 -61.23
CA CYS A 562 15.39 33.72 -61.24
C CYS A 562 15.80 33.03 -62.56
N GLN A 563 15.01 32.06 -63.04
CA GLN A 563 15.26 31.39 -64.32
C GLN A 563 15.21 32.36 -65.52
N ASN A 564 14.20 33.23 -65.57
CA ASN A 564 14.08 34.23 -66.63
C ASN A 564 15.29 35.19 -66.63
N HIS A 565 15.77 35.59 -65.45
CA HIS A 565 16.99 36.41 -65.33
C HIS A 565 18.24 35.66 -65.80
N MET A 566 18.36 34.36 -65.48
CA MET A 566 19.47 33.52 -65.99
C MET A 566 19.45 33.44 -67.52
N GLU A 567 18.28 33.21 -68.13
CA GLU A 567 18.11 33.19 -69.59
C GLU A 567 18.46 34.54 -70.23
N MET A 568 18.02 35.65 -69.63
CA MET A 568 18.38 36.99 -70.10
C MET A 568 19.90 37.24 -70.04
N VAL A 569 20.56 36.81 -68.96
CA VAL A 569 22.02 36.96 -68.83
C VAL A 569 22.76 36.08 -69.85
N LEU A 570 22.27 34.87 -70.13
CA LEU A 570 22.81 33.99 -71.17
C LEU A 570 22.65 34.60 -72.57
N ASP A 571 21.49 35.16 -72.89
CA ASP A 571 21.23 35.83 -74.17
C ASP A 571 22.13 37.06 -74.35
N GLN A 572 22.30 37.87 -73.30
CA GLN A 572 23.24 39.00 -73.28
C GLN A 572 24.71 38.55 -73.45
N TYR A 573 25.07 37.40 -72.88
CA TYR A 573 26.40 36.79 -73.01
C TYR A 573 26.70 36.31 -74.44
N ILE A 574 25.69 35.79 -75.13
CA ILE A 574 25.81 35.37 -76.52
C ILE A 574 25.92 36.59 -77.46
N LYS A 575 25.20 37.69 -77.17
CA LYS A 575 25.09 38.87 -78.05
C LYS A 575 26.21 39.91 -77.91
N ASN A 576 26.87 40.04 -76.74
CA ASN A 576 27.83 41.12 -76.51
C ASN A 576 29.23 40.60 -76.06
N PRO A 577 30.23 40.56 -76.96
CA PRO A 577 31.52 39.93 -76.69
C PRO A 577 32.46 40.70 -75.74
N TYR A 578 32.13 41.94 -75.33
CA TYR A 578 33.02 42.82 -74.55
C TYR A 578 32.79 42.81 -73.02
N ASP A 579 31.73 42.16 -72.50
CA ASP A 579 31.34 42.23 -71.06
C ASP A 579 31.17 40.85 -70.38
N LYS A 580 31.91 39.86 -70.88
CA LYS A 580 31.84 38.45 -70.43
C LYS A 580 32.08 38.22 -68.93
N PRO A 581 33.02 38.91 -68.25
CA PRO A 581 33.25 38.69 -66.82
C PRO A 581 32.07 39.11 -65.94
N LEU A 582 31.43 40.23 -66.25
CA LEU A 582 30.29 40.75 -65.48
C LEU A 582 29.06 39.85 -65.62
N GLN A 583 28.77 39.41 -66.84
CA GLN A 583 27.66 38.50 -67.13
C GLN A 583 27.87 37.12 -66.47
N LYS A 584 29.11 36.61 -66.47
CA LYS A 584 29.46 35.37 -65.77
C LYS A 584 29.27 35.48 -64.25
N ALA A 585 29.58 36.64 -63.66
CA ALA A 585 29.35 36.89 -62.24
C ALA A 585 27.85 36.92 -61.90
N LYS A 586 27.03 37.65 -62.68
CA LYS A 586 25.57 37.70 -62.51
C LYS A 586 24.90 36.33 -62.71
N PHE A 587 25.34 35.56 -63.69
CA PHE A 587 24.83 34.20 -63.90
C PHE A 587 25.08 33.33 -62.67
N LYS A 588 26.27 33.43 -62.07
CA LYS A 588 26.64 32.67 -60.88
C LYS A 588 25.88 33.11 -59.62
N GLU A 589 25.52 34.40 -59.55
CA GLU A 589 24.66 34.96 -58.50
C GLU A 589 23.23 34.38 -58.60
N TYR A 590 22.61 34.42 -59.79
CA TYR A 590 21.30 33.81 -60.00
C TYR A 590 21.32 32.29 -59.87
N GLU A 591 22.40 31.62 -60.25
CA GLU A 591 22.58 30.18 -60.00
C GLU A 591 22.61 29.88 -58.50
N ALA A 592 23.33 30.69 -57.71
CA ALA A 592 23.34 30.57 -56.25
C ALA A 592 21.97 30.88 -55.62
N GLU A 593 21.22 31.85 -56.14
CA GLU A 593 19.87 32.17 -55.69
C GLU A 593 18.89 31.03 -56.02
N ARG A 594 18.92 30.48 -57.25
CA ARG A 594 18.15 29.30 -57.65
C ARG A 594 18.45 28.10 -56.74
N ASP A 595 19.73 27.86 -56.47
CA ASP A 595 20.16 26.77 -55.59
C ASP A 595 19.73 27.01 -54.15
N ALA A 596 19.74 28.27 -53.67
CA ALA A 596 19.22 28.63 -52.35
C ALA A 596 17.70 28.44 -52.26
N ILE A 597 16.96 28.81 -53.32
CA ILE A 597 15.52 28.55 -53.44
C ILE A 597 15.25 27.05 -53.44
N ASN A 598 16.09 26.20 -54.05
CA ASN A 598 15.90 24.75 -54.09
C ASN A 598 16.35 24.00 -52.83
N LYS A 599 17.36 24.50 -52.10
CA LYS A 599 17.99 23.79 -50.97
C LYS A 599 17.13 23.62 -49.72
N LEU A 600 16.15 24.49 -49.47
CA LEU A 600 15.27 24.38 -48.30
C LEU A 600 13.93 23.74 -48.70
N PRO A 601 13.48 22.64 -48.07
CA PRO A 601 12.10 22.17 -48.28
C PRO A 601 11.11 23.24 -47.79
N VAL A 602 10.05 23.50 -48.57
CA VAL A 602 9.08 24.61 -48.32
C VAL A 602 8.61 24.62 -46.87
N PHE A 603 8.37 23.43 -46.34
CA PHE A 603 7.82 23.19 -45.02
C PHE A 603 8.70 23.61 -43.82
N ASN A 604 10.02 23.77 -44.01
CA ASN A 604 10.92 24.26 -42.95
C ASN A 604 10.97 25.79 -42.88
N ASP A 605 10.13 26.49 -43.65
CA ASP A 605 9.96 27.93 -43.50
C ASP A 605 9.11 28.22 -42.26
N ASN A 606 9.71 28.84 -41.25
CA ASN A 606 9.06 29.28 -40.00
C ASN A 606 7.85 30.21 -40.23
N LYS A 607 7.61 30.64 -41.47
CA LYS A 607 6.46 31.45 -41.88
C LYS A 607 5.19 30.64 -42.15
N ILE A 608 5.24 29.31 -42.19
CA ILE A 608 4.05 28.48 -42.44
C ILE A 608 3.18 28.38 -41.17
N SER A 609 1.92 28.79 -41.27
CA SER A 609 0.97 28.89 -40.17
C SER A 609 0.05 27.67 -40.05
N ASN A 610 0.44 26.51 -40.61
CA ASN A 610 -0.36 25.30 -40.59
C ASN A 610 -0.39 24.68 -39.18
N LYS A 611 -1.52 24.04 -38.84
CA LYS A 611 -1.71 23.34 -37.56
C LYS A 611 -1.88 21.85 -37.81
N PHE A 612 -1.51 21.03 -36.83
CA PHE A 612 -1.84 19.61 -36.84
C PHE A 612 -3.35 19.41 -36.79
N PHE A 613 -3.81 18.32 -37.38
CA PHE A 613 -5.20 17.88 -37.36
C PHE A 613 -5.28 16.35 -37.38
N PHE A 614 -6.44 15.83 -37.01
CA PHE A 614 -6.71 14.41 -37.14
C PHE A 614 -7.20 14.11 -38.55
N ALA A 615 -6.60 13.12 -39.19
CA ALA A 615 -7.01 12.58 -40.48
C ALA A 615 -7.33 11.10 -40.35
N MET A 616 -8.37 10.66 -41.04
CA MET A 616 -8.65 9.26 -41.24
C MET A 616 -8.05 8.83 -42.58
N ILE A 617 -7.18 7.84 -42.55
CA ILE A 617 -6.44 7.39 -43.73
C ILE A 617 -6.67 5.90 -43.90
N LYS A 618 -6.97 5.49 -45.12
CA LYS A 618 -7.06 4.09 -45.49
C LYS A 618 -5.90 3.72 -46.39
N GLU A 619 -5.25 2.63 -46.03
CA GLU A 619 -4.23 1.98 -46.83
C GLU A 619 -4.89 1.12 -47.91
N TYR A 620 -4.35 1.11 -49.13
CA TYR A 620 -4.75 0.19 -50.19
C TYR A 620 -3.54 -0.15 -51.07
N GLY A 621 -3.69 -1.16 -51.92
CA GLY A 621 -2.65 -1.57 -52.87
C GLY A 621 -3.07 -1.26 -54.30
N GLU A 622 -2.21 -0.58 -55.04
CA GLU A 622 -2.38 -0.33 -56.47
C GLU A 622 -1.48 -1.28 -57.27
N PRO A 623 -2.01 -2.04 -58.23
CA PRO A 623 -1.19 -2.96 -59.00
C PRO A 623 -0.19 -2.19 -59.88
N TYR A 624 1.08 -2.61 -59.89
CA TYR A 624 2.08 -2.13 -60.85
C TYR A 624 2.74 -3.31 -61.58
N GLU A 625 3.19 -3.06 -62.81
CA GLU A 625 4.01 -3.99 -63.57
C GLU A 625 5.44 -3.46 -63.63
N GLU A 626 6.40 -4.25 -63.15
CA GLU A 626 7.83 -3.96 -63.30
C GLU A 626 8.26 -4.17 -64.76
N ASP A 627 9.32 -3.48 -65.19
CA ASP A 627 9.90 -3.61 -66.55
C ASP A 627 10.30 -5.06 -66.89
N ASP A 628 10.46 -5.94 -65.89
CA ASP A 628 10.77 -7.36 -66.05
C ASP A 628 9.52 -8.28 -66.14
N GLY A 629 8.32 -7.70 -66.15
CA GLY A 629 7.05 -8.41 -66.24
C GLY A 629 6.52 -8.97 -64.92
N LYS A 630 7.16 -8.68 -63.77
CA LYS A 630 6.60 -9.01 -62.46
C LYS A 630 5.47 -8.05 -62.11
N ARG A 631 4.38 -8.63 -61.58
CA ARG A 631 3.25 -7.89 -61.04
C ARG A 631 3.42 -7.74 -59.53
N GLY A 632 3.46 -6.51 -59.06
CA GLY A 632 3.47 -6.15 -57.65
C GLY A 632 2.28 -5.27 -57.28
N PHE A 633 2.17 -4.94 -56.00
CA PHE A 633 1.24 -3.92 -55.54
C PHE A 633 2.01 -2.81 -54.82
N GLU A 634 1.77 -1.58 -55.22
CA GLU A 634 2.30 -0.39 -54.58
C GLU A 634 1.34 0.00 -53.46
N ARG A 635 1.86 0.12 -52.24
CA ARG A 635 1.08 0.57 -51.10
C ARG A 635 0.79 2.06 -51.24
N LYS A 636 -0.48 2.42 -51.30
CA LYS A 636 -0.96 3.81 -51.33
C LYS A 636 -1.93 4.09 -50.19
N PHE A 637 -2.17 5.37 -49.97
CA PHE A 637 -3.05 5.84 -48.90
C PHE A 637 -4.09 6.79 -49.49
N ILE A 638 -5.33 6.65 -49.05
CA ILE A 638 -6.44 7.51 -49.45
C ILE A 638 -7.06 8.17 -48.21
N LEU A 639 -7.47 9.42 -48.35
CA LEU A 639 -8.15 10.16 -47.29
C LEU A 639 -9.59 9.67 -47.17
N GLU A 640 -10.06 9.40 -45.96
CA GLU A 640 -11.47 9.10 -45.71
C GLU A 640 -11.99 9.97 -44.56
N HIS A 641 -13.31 10.10 -44.46
CA HIS A 641 -14.03 10.58 -43.27
C HIS A 641 -13.46 11.84 -42.58
N THR A 642 -12.78 12.71 -43.33
CA THR A 642 -12.12 13.93 -42.86
C THR A 642 -12.77 15.10 -43.57
N MET A 643 -13.31 16.07 -42.82
CA MET A 643 -14.11 17.16 -43.38
C MET A 643 -13.69 18.53 -42.83
N ILE A 644 -13.76 19.56 -43.68
CA ILE A 644 -13.55 20.95 -43.27
C ILE A 644 -14.89 21.55 -42.82
N ASN A 645 -14.99 21.91 -41.54
CA ASN A 645 -16.18 22.53 -40.97
C ASN A 645 -16.23 24.04 -41.27
N SER A 646 -16.61 24.39 -42.51
CA SER A 646 -16.72 25.79 -42.97
C SER A 646 -17.92 26.53 -42.35
N LYS A 647 -18.99 25.82 -41.95
CA LYS A 647 -20.25 26.41 -41.43
C LYS A 647 -20.08 27.13 -40.08
N ASN A 648 -19.17 26.66 -39.22
CA ASN A 648 -18.90 27.29 -37.92
C ASN A 648 -18.05 28.57 -37.99
N ARG A 649 -17.51 28.94 -39.17
CA ARG A 649 -16.68 30.14 -39.32
C ARG A 649 -17.49 31.42 -39.27
N ALA A 650 -18.70 31.46 -39.83
CA ALA A 650 -19.55 32.65 -39.80
C ALA A 650 -19.94 33.02 -38.35
N GLU A 651 -20.33 32.04 -37.54
CA GLU A 651 -20.62 32.25 -36.12
C GLU A 651 -19.38 32.61 -35.32
N LYS A 652 -18.22 31.97 -35.57
CA LYS A 652 -16.98 32.23 -34.84
C LYS A 652 -16.34 33.57 -35.20
N VAL A 653 -16.43 34.02 -36.46
CA VAL A 653 -16.04 35.38 -36.90
C VAL A 653 -16.97 36.43 -36.30
N LYS A 654 -18.27 36.13 -36.17
CA LYS A 654 -19.24 36.98 -35.46
C LYS A 654 -18.91 37.07 -33.96
N LEU A 655 -18.54 35.95 -33.35
CA LEU A 655 -18.12 35.86 -31.94
C LEU A 655 -16.78 36.59 -31.69
N LEU A 656 -15.80 36.44 -32.58
CA LEU A 656 -14.50 37.13 -32.53
C LEU A 656 -14.64 38.64 -32.75
N LYS A 657 -15.52 39.06 -33.67
CA LYS A 657 -15.88 40.49 -33.84
C LYS A 657 -16.57 41.04 -32.60
N GLN A 658 -17.51 40.30 -31.99
CA GLN A 658 -18.13 40.69 -30.71
C GLN A 658 -17.11 40.78 -29.56
N ARG A 659 -16.14 39.85 -29.51
CA ARG A 659 -15.10 39.84 -28.48
C ARG A 659 -14.13 41.01 -28.61
N LYS A 660 -13.72 41.35 -29.84
CA LYS A 660 -12.93 42.57 -30.12
C LYS A 660 -13.71 43.84 -29.80
N ARG A 661 -15.01 43.86 -30.08
CA ARG A 661 -15.90 45.00 -29.77
C ARG A 661 -16.03 45.20 -28.25
N ARG A 662 -16.22 44.12 -27.48
CA ARG A 662 -16.22 44.16 -26.01
C ARG A 662 -14.88 44.57 -25.40
N GLN A 663 -13.76 44.17 -26.00
CA GLN A 663 -12.42 44.60 -25.56
C GLN A 663 -12.16 46.08 -25.87
N GLN A 664 -12.65 46.59 -27.01
CA GLN A 664 -12.61 48.01 -27.31
C GLN A 664 -13.55 48.82 -26.41
N GLU A 665 -14.77 48.34 -26.15
CA GLU A 665 -15.72 48.97 -25.22
C GLU A 665 -15.18 48.98 -23.79
N GLY A 666 -14.53 47.90 -23.34
CA GLY A 666 -13.85 47.84 -22.04
C GLY A 666 -12.64 48.77 -21.93
N ALA A 667 -11.83 48.89 -22.98
CA ALA A 667 -10.71 49.83 -23.02
C ALA A 667 -11.16 51.31 -23.06
N VAL A 668 -12.31 51.60 -23.67
CA VAL A 668 -12.93 52.92 -23.67
C VAL A 668 -13.52 53.24 -22.29
N GLN A 669 -14.13 52.26 -21.61
CA GLN A 669 -14.62 52.42 -20.25
C GLN A 669 -13.48 52.66 -19.25
N GLU A 670 -12.39 51.89 -19.32
CA GLU A 670 -11.19 52.11 -18.48
C GLU A 670 -10.51 53.46 -18.74
N ALA A 671 -10.55 53.96 -19.99
CA ALA A 671 -10.03 55.30 -20.31
C ALA A 671 -10.95 56.41 -19.76
N SER A 672 -12.26 56.22 -19.79
CA SER A 672 -13.24 57.14 -19.19
C SER A 672 -13.09 57.20 -17.66
N ASP A 673 -12.98 56.04 -17.00
CA ASP A 673 -12.84 55.96 -15.54
C ASP A 673 -11.52 56.56 -15.06
N ARG A 674 -10.45 56.51 -15.87
CA ARG A 674 -9.18 57.21 -15.59
C ARG A 674 -9.28 58.73 -15.77
N MET A 675 -10.01 59.20 -16.78
CA MET A 675 -10.26 60.63 -16.96
C MET A 675 -11.10 61.23 -15.82
N ASP A 676 -12.10 60.50 -15.34
CA ASP A 676 -12.92 60.92 -14.20
C ASP A 676 -12.12 60.93 -12.88
N LEU A 677 -11.17 60.00 -12.72
CA LEU A 677 -10.22 60.02 -11.59
C LEU A 677 -9.29 61.24 -11.64
N ASP A 678 -8.73 61.57 -12.81
CA ASP A 678 -7.83 62.72 -12.96
C ASP A 678 -8.55 64.07 -12.78
N GLN A 679 -9.82 64.18 -13.20
CA GLN A 679 -10.65 65.36 -12.93
C GLN A 679 -11.02 65.50 -11.44
N SER A 680 -11.19 64.38 -10.72
CA SER A 680 -11.41 64.40 -9.27
C SER A 680 -10.16 64.84 -8.48
N LEU A 681 -8.96 64.49 -8.97
CA LEU A 681 -7.68 64.90 -8.36
C LEU A 681 -7.33 66.37 -8.65
N SER A 682 -7.72 66.89 -9.83
CA SER A 682 -7.54 68.30 -10.20
C SER A 682 -8.47 69.27 -9.45
N SER A 683 -9.53 68.81 -8.80
CA SER A 683 -10.45 69.66 -8.02
C SER A 683 -10.13 69.69 -6.52
N THR A 684 -9.09 68.97 -6.09
CA THR A 684 -8.64 68.88 -4.69
C THR A 684 -7.25 69.51 -4.46
N LEU A 685 -6.71 70.20 -5.47
CA LEU A 685 -5.57 71.12 -5.42
C LEU A 685 -6.07 72.52 -5.79
#